data_AF-P35379-F1
#
_entry.id   AF-P35379-F1
#
_cell.length_a   1.000
_cell.length_b   1.000
_cell.length_c   1.000
_cell.angle_alpha   90.00
_cell.angle_beta   90.00
_cell.angle_gamma   90.00
#
_symmetry.space_group_name_H-M   'P 1'
#
loop_
_entity.id
_entity.type
_entity.pdbx_description
1 polymer ?
#
loop_
_entity_poly.entity_id
_entity_poly.type
_entity_poly.pdbx_seq_one_letter_code
_entity_poly.pdbx_strand_id
1 'polypeptide(L)'
;MALFLVALLAFLSLGSGCHHRLCHCSNGVFLCQDSKVTEMPSDLPRDAVELRFVLTKLRVIPEGAFSGFGDLEKIEISQNDVLEVIEANVFSNLPKLHEIRIEKANNLLYIDPDAFQNLPNLRYLLISNTGIKHLPAVHKIQSLQKVLLDIQDNINIHTVERNSFMGLSFESMIVWLSKNGIQEIHNCAFNGTQLDELNLSDNSNLEELPNDVFQGASGPVILDISRTRIRSLPSYGLENLKKLRAKSTYHLKKLPSLEKFVTLVEASLTYPSHCCAFANWRRQTSDLHPICNKSILRQEVDDMTQARGQRISLAEDDEPSYAKGFDMMYSEFDYDLCSEVVDVTCSPEPDAFNPCEDIMGYDILRVLIWFISILAITGNILVLVILITSQYKLTVPRFLMCNLAFADLCIGIYLLLIASVDVHTKSQYHNYAIDWQTGAGCDAAGFFTVFASELSVYTLTAITLERWHTITHAMQLECKVHVRHAASIMLVGWVFAFAVALFPIFGISSYMKVSICLPMDIDSPLSQLYVMSLLVLNVLAFVVICGCYTHIYLTVRNPNITSSSSDTKIAKRMAMLIFTDFLCMAPISFFAISASLKVPLITVSKSKILLVLFYPINSCANPFLYAIFTRNFRRDFFILLSKFGCYEVQAQTYRSETSFTAHNFHPRNGHCPPAPRVTNGSNYTLIPLRHLAKN
;
A
#
# COMPACT_ATOMS: atom_id res chain seq x y z
N MET A 1 32.86 -70.07 -17.71
CA MET A 1 33.32 -69.37 -18.92
C MET A 1 32.48 -68.13 -19.23
N ALA A 2 31.14 -68.19 -19.31
CA ALA A 2 30.30 -67.01 -19.59
C ALA A 2 30.32 -65.92 -18.49
N LEU A 3 30.31 -66.30 -17.20
CA LEU A 3 30.38 -65.35 -16.08
C LEU A 3 31.73 -64.61 -15.99
N PHE A 4 32.81 -65.21 -16.46
CA PHE A 4 34.14 -64.59 -16.49
C PHE A 4 34.23 -63.57 -17.64
N LEU A 5 33.54 -63.80 -18.76
CA LEU A 5 33.48 -62.87 -19.89
C LEU A 5 32.60 -61.65 -19.59
N VAL A 6 31.49 -61.81 -18.84
CA VAL A 6 30.65 -60.68 -18.42
C VAL A 6 31.37 -59.84 -17.36
N ALA A 7 32.13 -60.47 -16.45
CA ALA A 7 33.00 -59.73 -15.55
C ALA A 7 34.15 -59.03 -16.30
N LEU A 8 34.79 -59.68 -17.29
CA LEU A 8 35.84 -59.04 -18.09
C LEU A 8 35.31 -57.90 -18.96
N LEU A 9 34.12 -58.04 -19.55
CA LEU A 9 33.48 -57.00 -20.35
C LEU A 9 32.94 -55.86 -19.48
N ALA A 10 32.46 -56.15 -18.27
CA ALA A 10 32.12 -55.12 -17.28
C ALA A 10 33.37 -54.39 -16.76
N PHE A 11 34.49 -55.09 -16.57
CA PHE A 11 35.80 -54.51 -16.23
C PHE A 11 36.46 -53.76 -17.42
N LEU A 12 36.19 -54.16 -18.66
CA LEU A 12 36.68 -53.49 -19.88
C LEU A 12 35.78 -52.31 -20.30
N SER A 13 34.52 -52.27 -19.85
CA SER A 13 33.66 -51.08 -19.91
C SER A 13 33.86 -50.13 -18.71
N LEU A 14 34.68 -50.52 -17.72
CA LEU A 14 35.13 -49.71 -16.60
C LEU A 14 36.50 -49.07 -16.94
N GLY A 15 36.59 -48.22 -17.97
CA GLY A 15 37.93 -47.90 -18.49
C GLY A 15 38.15 -46.69 -19.40
N SER A 16 37.18 -45.79 -19.57
CA SER A 16 37.45 -44.43 -20.09
C SER A 16 37.08 -43.39 -19.02
N GLY A 17 37.39 -43.71 -17.76
CA GLY A 17 37.27 -42.76 -16.66
C GLY A 17 38.26 -41.62 -16.86
N CYS A 18 37.75 -40.42 -17.11
CA CYS A 18 38.58 -39.22 -17.13
C CYS A 18 39.11 -38.95 -15.72
N HIS A 19 40.44 -38.97 -15.55
CA HIS A 19 41.09 -38.75 -14.26
C HIS A 19 42.05 -37.57 -14.37
N HIS A 20 41.82 -36.52 -13.58
CA HIS A 20 42.69 -35.34 -13.48
C HIS A 20 43.18 -35.16 -12.04
N ARG A 21 44.42 -34.68 -11.85
CA ARG A 21 45.10 -34.70 -10.54
C ARG A 21 44.37 -33.88 -9.47
N LEU A 22 43.86 -32.71 -9.86
CA LEU A 22 43.25 -31.75 -8.94
C LEU A 22 41.74 -31.60 -9.14
N CYS A 23 41.21 -32.01 -10.29
CA CYS A 23 39.85 -31.71 -10.71
C CYS A 23 39.09 -33.01 -11.02
N HIS A 24 37.79 -33.03 -10.73
CA HIS A 24 36.90 -34.11 -11.13
C HIS A 24 36.52 -33.93 -12.60
N CYS A 25 36.50 -35.01 -13.37
CA CYS A 25 36.20 -34.94 -14.79
C CYS A 25 35.07 -35.88 -15.19
N SER A 26 34.18 -35.41 -16.06
CA SER A 26 33.12 -36.21 -16.67
C SER A 26 32.73 -35.61 -18.01
N ASN A 27 32.80 -36.39 -19.11
CA ASN A 27 32.35 -35.99 -20.45
C ASN A 27 32.85 -34.60 -20.92
N GLY A 28 34.14 -34.28 -20.71
CA GLY A 28 34.73 -32.99 -21.10
C GLY A 28 34.48 -31.83 -20.12
N VAL A 29 33.73 -32.06 -19.05
CA VAL A 29 33.52 -31.11 -17.95
C VAL A 29 34.57 -31.35 -16.86
N PHE A 30 35.29 -30.30 -16.46
CA PHE A 30 36.28 -30.35 -15.39
C PHE A 30 35.85 -29.45 -14.23
N LEU A 31 35.61 -30.08 -13.08
CA LEU A 31 35.26 -29.43 -11.81
C LEU A 31 36.46 -29.43 -10.86
N CYS A 32 37.10 -28.27 -10.74
CA CYS A 32 38.16 -28.00 -9.79
C CYS A 32 37.54 -27.46 -8.50
N GLN A 33 37.44 -28.30 -7.48
CA GLN A 33 36.76 -28.00 -6.23
C GLN A 33 37.68 -28.12 -5.01
N ASP A 34 37.32 -27.39 -3.96
CA ASP A 34 37.90 -27.41 -2.60
C ASP A 34 39.23 -26.66 -2.46
N SER A 35 39.66 -26.54 -1.20
CA SER A 35 40.86 -25.82 -0.77
C SER A 35 42.17 -26.38 -1.30
N LYS A 36 42.15 -27.57 -1.93
CA LYS A 36 43.32 -28.17 -2.61
C LYS A 36 43.75 -27.39 -3.86
N VAL A 37 42.84 -26.62 -4.46
CA VAL A 37 43.11 -25.82 -5.66
C VAL A 37 43.55 -24.42 -5.23
N THR A 38 44.85 -24.21 -5.09
CA THR A 38 45.46 -22.92 -4.72
C THR A 38 45.99 -22.14 -5.91
N GLU A 39 46.20 -22.81 -7.04
CA GLU A 39 46.68 -22.26 -8.30
C GLU A 39 45.93 -22.88 -9.48
N MET A 40 45.91 -22.16 -10.61
CA MET A 40 45.24 -22.61 -11.83
C MET A 40 45.98 -23.83 -12.41
N PRO A 41 45.33 -25.01 -12.56
CA PRO A 41 46.02 -26.20 -13.05
C PRO A 41 46.42 -26.03 -14.52
N SER A 42 47.72 -26.07 -14.79
CA SER A 42 48.26 -25.92 -16.15
C SER A 42 48.05 -27.17 -17.03
N ASP A 43 47.70 -28.31 -16.42
CA ASP A 43 47.52 -29.62 -17.04
C ASP A 43 46.08 -29.92 -17.48
N LEU A 44 45.18 -28.91 -17.46
CA LEU A 44 43.82 -29.06 -17.95
C LEU A 44 43.79 -29.43 -19.45
N PRO A 45 43.04 -30.48 -19.84
CA PRO A 45 42.91 -30.89 -21.24
C PRO A 45 42.33 -29.80 -22.13
N ARG A 46 42.91 -29.60 -23.33
CA ARG A 46 42.54 -28.50 -24.25
C ARG A 46 41.23 -28.74 -25.00
N ASP A 47 40.74 -29.97 -24.97
CA ASP A 47 39.44 -30.43 -25.43
C ASP A 47 38.34 -30.31 -24.35
N ALA A 48 38.64 -29.65 -23.22
CA ALA A 48 37.64 -29.35 -22.20
C ALA A 48 36.49 -28.49 -22.78
N VAL A 49 35.27 -28.93 -22.53
CA VAL A 49 34.01 -28.27 -22.95
C VAL A 49 33.53 -27.31 -21.87
N GLU A 50 33.78 -27.62 -20.60
CA GLU A 50 33.38 -26.78 -19.48
C GLU A 50 34.40 -26.84 -18.34
N LEU A 51 34.75 -25.67 -17.80
CA LEU A 51 35.63 -25.53 -16.65
C LEU A 51 34.88 -24.89 -15.48
N ARG A 52 34.89 -25.52 -14.32
CA ARG A 52 34.25 -25.03 -13.09
C ARG A 52 35.27 -24.92 -11.96
N PHE A 53 35.37 -23.76 -11.34
CA PHE A 53 36.21 -23.46 -10.18
C PHE A 53 35.32 -23.08 -9.00
N VAL A 54 35.10 -24.05 -8.11
CA VAL A 54 34.12 -23.94 -7.02
C VAL A 54 34.82 -24.12 -5.67
N LEU A 55 34.61 -23.20 -4.72
CA LEU A 55 35.20 -23.30 -3.37
C LEU A 55 36.74 -23.45 -3.37
N THR A 56 37.41 -22.86 -4.37
CA THR A 56 38.88 -22.92 -4.49
C THR A 56 39.55 -21.88 -3.59
N LYS A 57 40.86 -22.04 -3.38
CA LYS A 57 41.70 -21.04 -2.69
C LYS A 57 42.57 -20.24 -3.66
N LEU A 58 42.09 -20.06 -4.89
CA LEU A 58 42.69 -19.20 -5.90
C LEU A 58 42.61 -17.73 -5.46
N ARG A 59 43.77 -17.07 -5.32
CA ARG A 59 43.83 -15.62 -5.08
C ARG A 59 43.78 -14.80 -6.36
N VAL A 60 44.34 -15.33 -7.44
CA VAL A 60 44.47 -14.67 -8.73
C VAL A 60 44.14 -15.66 -9.83
N ILE A 61 43.37 -15.23 -10.83
CA ILE A 61 43.26 -15.95 -12.11
C ILE A 61 44.29 -15.32 -13.05
N PRO A 62 45.38 -16.05 -13.38
CA PRO A 62 46.55 -15.48 -14.03
C PRO A 62 46.31 -15.12 -15.50
N GLU A 63 47.16 -14.26 -16.05
CA GLU A 63 47.10 -13.86 -17.45
C GLU A 63 47.01 -15.06 -18.40
N GLY A 64 46.03 -15.02 -19.31
CA GLY A 64 45.85 -16.08 -20.31
C GLY A 64 45.43 -17.44 -19.74
N ALA A 65 44.90 -17.52 -18.52
CA ALA A 65 44.55 -18.78 -17.85
C ALA A 65 43.71 -19.75 -18.70
N PHE A 66 42.74 -19.22 -19.47
CA PHE A 66 41.87 -20.01 -20.34
C PHE A 66 42.25 -19.86 -21.82
N SER A 67 43.41 -19.31 -22.15
CA SER A 67 43.81 -19.13 -23.54
C SER A 67 44.10 -20.48 -24.20
N GLY A 68 43.57 -20.68 -25.41
CA GLY A 68 43.85 -21.86 -26.25
C GLY A 68 42.93 -23.07 -26.03
N PHE A 69 41.88 -22.96 -25.21
CA PHE A 69 40.85 -24.01 -25.12
C PHE A 69 39.81 -23.84 -26.24
N GLY A 70 40.10 -24.42 -27.41
CA GLY A 70 39.28 -24.25 -28.61
C GLY A 70 37.87 -24.84 -28.53
N ASP A 71 37.67 -25.83 -27.65
CA ASP A 71 36.40 -26.53 -27.45
C ASP A 71 35.58 -26.02 -26.26
N LEU A 72 36.12 -25.04 -25.51
CA LEU A 72 35.51 -24.55 -24.28
C LEU A 72 34.26 -23.72 -24.57
N GLU A 73 33.15 -24.14 -23.99
CA GLU A 73 31.82 -23.55 -24.16
C GLU A 73 31.37 -22.77 -22.92
N LYS A 74 31.73 -23.23 -21.72
CA LYS A 74 31.30 -22.65 -20.44
C LYS A 74 32.44 -22.51 -19.42
N ILE A 75 32.46 -21.40 -18.70
CA ILE A 75 33.35 -21.17 -17.55
C ILE A 75 32.51 -20.75 -16.35
N GLU A 76 32.68 -21.46 -15.23
CA GLU A 76 32.09 -21.12 -13.93
C GLU A 76 33.20 -20.86 -12.90
N ILE A 77 33.17 -19.69 -12.27
CA ILE A 77 34.03 -19.28 -11.15
C ILE A 77 33.11 -18.91 -10.00
N SER A 78 32.84 -19.85 -9.10
CA SER A 78 31.79 -19.70 -8.08
C SER A 78 32.31 -19.94 -6.66
N GLN A 79 31.87 -19.14 -5.69
CA GLN A 79 32.16 -19.35 -4.26
C GLN A 79 33.67 -19.33 -3.93
N ASN A 80 34.43 -18.45 -4.57
CA ASN A 80 35.87 -18.29 -4.33
C ASN A 80 36.09 -17.11 -3.38
N ASP A 81 36.14 -17.41 -2.07
CA ASP A 81 36.17 -16.42 -1.00
C ASP A 81 37.49 -15.65 -0.88
N VAL A 82 38.58 -16.15 -1.45
CA VAL A 82 39.91 -15.50 -1.43
C VAL A 82 40.37 -14.96 -2.78
N LEU A 83 39.54 -15.08 -3.83
CA LEU A 83 39.86 -14.56 -5.16
C LEU A 83 39.81 -13.03 -5.12
N GLU A 84 40.90 -12.38 -5.48
CA GLU A 84 41.08 -10.92 -5.39
C GLU A 84 41.14 -10.24 -6.78
N VAL A 85 41.75 -10.93 -7.76
CA VAL A 85 42.09 -10.35 -9.07
C VAL A 85 41.85 -11.35 -10.22
N ILE A 86 41.28 -10.84 -11.32
CA ILE A 86 41.29 -11.48 -12.64
C ILE A 86 42.21 -10.67 -13.56
N GLU A 87 43.31 -11.27 -14.02
CA GLU A 87 44.33 -10.57 -14.82
C GLU A 87 43.92 -10.38 -16.30
N ALA A 88 44.79 -9.73 -17.07
CA ALA A 88 44.58 -9.49 -18.49
C ALA A 88 44.50 -10.80 -19.30
N ASN A 89 43.84 -10.76 -20.46
CA ASN A 89 43.75 -11.84 -21.43
C ASN A 89 43.21 -13.19 -20.90
N VAL A 90 42.61 -13.22 -19.71
CA VAL A 90 42.07 -14.44 -19.10
C VAL A 90 41.05 -15.11 -20.00
N PHE A 91 40.12 -14.33 -20.57
CA PHE A 91 39.11 -14.79 -21.51
C PHE A 91 39.52 -14.37 -22.94
N SER A 92 40.53 -15.04 -23.49
CA SER A 92 41.06 -14.80 -24.84
C SER A 92 41.20 -16.09 -25.64
N ASN A 93 41.06 -16.03 -26.97
CA ASN A 93 41.19 -17.18 -27.87
C ASN A 93 40.22 -18.33 -27.55
N LEU A 94 38.96 -18.00 -27.25
CA LEU A 94 37.90 -18.93 -26.86
C LEU A 94 36.74 -18.87 -27.86
N PRO A 95 36.88 -19.48 -29.06
CA PRO A 95 35.93 -19.27 -30.15
C PRO A 95 34.56 -19.90 -29.91
N LYS A 96 34.43 -20.92 -29.06
CA LYS A 96 33.15 -21.59 -28.75
C LYS A 96 32.48 -21.12 -27.46
N LEU A 97 33.16 -20.29 -26.68
CA LEU A 97 32.69 -19.88 -25.37
C LEU A 97 31.44 -19.03 -25.49
N HIS A 98 30.35 -19.48 -24.87
CA HIS A 98 29.07 -18.79 -24.88
C HIS A 98 28.58 -18.39 -23.49
N GLU A 99 29.13 -18.95 -22.41
CA GLU A 99 28.70 -18.69 -21.03
C GLU A 99 29.90 -18.48 -20.09
N ILE A 100 29.95 -17.33 -19.42
CA ILE A 100 30.90 -17.02 -18.34
C ILE A 100 30.10 -16.66 -17.09
N ARG A 101 30.38 -17.33 -15.97
CA ARG A 101 29.73 -17.09 -14.69
C ARG A 101 30.78 -16.82 -13.60
N ILE A 102 30.73 -15.63 -13.01
CA ILE A 102 31.55 -15.22 -11.86
C ILE A 102 30.59 -14.94 -10.71
N GLU A 103 30.53 -15.84 -9.74
CA GLU A 103 29.53 -15.80 -8.68
C GLU A 103 30.17 -15.89 -7.28
N LYS A 104 29.63 -15.12 -6.32
CA LYS A 104 29.96 -15.26 -4.88
C LYS A 104 31.47 -15.18 -4.62
N ALA A 105 32.14 -14.24 -5.27
CA ALA A 105 33.55 -13.92 -5.09
C ALA A 105 33.69 -12.59 -4.33
N ASN A 106 33.34 -12.61 -3.04
CA ASN A 106 33.16 -11.39 -2.24
C ASN A 106 34.43 -10.51 -2.14
N ASN A 107 35.61 -11.13 -2.23
CA ASN A 107 36.90 -10.44 -2.17
C ASN A 107 37.47 -10.10 -3.56
N LEU A 108 36.75 -10.41 -4.65
CA LEU A 108 37.17 -10.02 -6.00
C LEU A 108 36.93 -8.53 -6.15
N LEU A 109 38.00 -7.73 -6.08
CA LEU A 109 37.91 -6.26 -6.09
C LEU A 109 38.24 -5.67 -7.46
N TYR A 110 39.02 -6.38 -8.26
CA TYR A 110 39.57 -5.89 -9.53
C TYR A 110 39.49 -6.95 -10.63
N ILE A 111 38.89 -6.57 -11.74
CA ILE A 111 38.93 -7.31 -13.00
C ILE A 111 39.68 -6.41 -13.97
N ASP A 112 40.78 -6.91 -14.53
CA ASP A 112 41.61 -6.13 -15.42
C ASP A 112 40.81 -5.68 -16.66
N PRO A 113 40.98 -4.43 -17.14
CA PRO A 113 40.29 -3.96 -18.35
C PRO A 113 40.56 -4.80 -19.60
N ASP A 114 41.66 -5.55 -19.64
CA ASP A 114 42.01 -6.47 -20.72
C ASP A 114 41.65 -7.93 -20.43
N ALA A 115 40.93 -8.23 -19.34
CA ALA A 115 40.53 -9.60 -18.99
C ALA A 115 39.62 -10.24 -20.05
N PHE A 116 38.68 -9.46 -20.61
CA PHE A 116 37.75 -9.90 -21.65
C PHE A 116 38.25 -9.45 -23.03
N GLN A 117 38.65 -10.39 -23.86
CA GLN A 117 39.06 -10.15 -25.25
C GLN A 117 37.96 -10.57 -26.23
N ASN A 118 38.28 -10.70 -27.52
CA ASN A 118 37.33 -11.09 -28.55
C ASN A 118 36.73 -12.49 -28.26
N LEU A 119 35.42 -12.54 -28.00
CA LEU A 119 34.65 -13.73 -27.66
C LEU A 119 33.41 -13.78 -28.59
N PRO A 120 33.57 -14.26 -29.84
CA PRO A 120 32.58 -14.09 -30.90
C PRO A 120 31.26 -14.83 -30.65
N ASN A 121 31.25 -15.83 -29.77
CA ASN A 121 30.07 -16.64 -29.45
C ASN A 121 29.49 -16.38 -28.05
N LEU A 122 29.97 -15.35 -27.34
CA LEU A 122 29.49 -15.04 -25.99
C LEU A 122 27.99 -14.72 -26.03
N ARG A 123 27.19 -15.40 -25.21
CA ARG A 123 25.74 -15.19 -25.06
C ARG A 123 25.36 -14.76 -23.66
N TYR A 124 26.08 -15.21 -22.64
CA TYR A 124 25.75 -14.94 -21.25
C TYR A 124 27.02 -14.62 -20.45
N LEU A 125 27.05 -13.42 -19.85
CA LEU A 125 28.07 -12.99 -18.90
C LEU A 125 27.40 -12.62 -17.59
N LEU A 126 27.58 -13.47 -16.57
CA LEU A 126 27.07 -13.25 -15.22
C LEU A 126 28.21 -12.84 -14.28
N ILE A 127 28.04 -11.71 -13.59
CA ILE A 127 28.88 -11.30 -12.46
C ILE A 127 27.97 -10.99 -11.28
N SER A 128 27.90 -11.89 -10.31
CA SER A 128 27.00 -11.73 -9.18
C SER A 128 27.68 -11.91 -7.82
N ASN A 129 27.30 -11.04 -6.88
CA ASN A 129 27.76 -11.10 -5.49
C ASN A 129 29.30 -11.09 -5.40
N THR A 130 29.92 -10.06 -5.97
CA THR A 130 31.36 -9.83 -5.95
C THR A 130 31.70 -8.48 -5.30
N GLY A 131 32.99 -8.29 -5.01
CA GLY A 131 33.50 -7.05 -4.42
C GLY A 131 33.85 -5.94 -5.42
N ILE A 132 33.63 -6.15 -6.73
CA ILE A 132 34.13 -5.24 -7.78
C ILE A 132 33.54 -3.85 -7.65
N LYS A 133 34.38 -2.84 -7.92
CA LYS A 133 34.02 -1.42 -7.76
C LYS A 133 33.53 -0.76 -9.05
N HIS A 134 33.89 -1.32 -10.19
CA HIS A 134 33.58 -0.80 -11.52
C HIS A 134 32.98 -1.91 -12.38
N LEU A 135 32.16 -1.53 -13.37
CA LEU A 135 31.70 -2.45 -14.39
C LEU A 135 32.89 -3.03 -15.18
N PRO A 136 32.83 -4.30 -15.61
CA PRO A 136 33.89 -4.90 -16.42
C PRO A 136 34.02 -4.16 -17.76
N ALA A 137 35.24 -4.01 -18.25
CA ALA A 137 35.48 -3.46 -19.58
C ALA A 137 35.11 -4.50 -20.65
N VAL A 138 34.02 -4.24 -21.38
CA VAL A 138 33.46 -5.19 -22.36
C VAL A 138 33.72 -4.81 -23.83
N HIS A 139 34.40 -3.69 -24.07
CA HIS A 139 34.56 -3.10 -25.40
C HIS A 139 35.32 -3.95 -26.42
N LYS A 140 36.06 -4.97 -25.98
CA LYS A 140 36.82 -5.89 -26.84
C LYS A 140 36.10 -7.22 -27.09
N ILE A 141 34.95 -7.47 -26.47
CA ILE A 141 34.22 -8.75 -26.57
C ILE A 141 33.73 -9.01 -27.99
N GLN A 142 33.06 -8.02 -28.61
CA GLN A 142 32.64 -8.05 -30.01
C GLN A 142 31.88 -9.32 -30.42
N SER A 143 30.95 -9.77 -29.57
CA SER A 143 30.15 -10.97 -29.83
C SER A 143 29.29 -10.82 -31.08
N LEU A 144 29.15 -11.91 -31.84
CA LEU A 144 28.26 -12.05 -32.99
C LEU A 144 26.88 -12.60 -32.59
N GLN A 145 26.63 -12.77 -31.30
CA GLN A 145 25.40 -13.31 -30.74
C GLN A 145 24.69 -12.25 -29.90
N LYS A 146 23.38 -12.42 -29.66
CA LYS A 146 22.70 -11.65 -28.62
C LYS A 146 23.31 -11.94 -27.26
N VAL A 147 23.61 -10.89 -26.50
CA VAL A 147 24.27 -11.01 -25.18
C VAL A 147 23.31 -10.62 -24.05
N LEU A 148 23.19 -11.51 -23.07
CA LEU A 148 22.67 -11.18 -21.74
C LEU A 148 23.85 -10.86 -20.81
N LEU A 149 23.95 -9.59 -20.42
CA LEU A 149 24.87 -9.11 -19.40
C LEU A 149 24.12 -9.01 -18.08
N ASP A 150 24.38 -9.94 -17.16
CA ASP A 150 23.76 -10.01 -15.84
C ASP A 150 24.78 -9.63 -14.76
N ILE A 151 24.68 -8.41 -14.26
CA ILE A 151 25.52 -7.90 -13.17
C ILE A 151 24.59 -7.52 -12.02
N GLN A 152 24.55 -8.35 -10.99
CA GLN A 152 23.62 -8.17 -9.85
C GLN A 152 24.27 -8.46 -8.50
N ASP A 153 23.74 -7.84 -7.44
CA ASP A 153 24.24 -8.01 -6.07
C ASP A 153 25.71 -7.55 -5.87
N ASN A 154 26.22 -6.64 -6.71
CA ASN A 154 27.55 -6.03 -6.56
C ASN A 154 27.43 -4.63 -5.94
N ILE A 155 27.36 -4.58 -4.61
CA ILE A 155 27.04 -3.36 -3.84
C ILE A 155 28.08 -2.24 -3.97
N ASN A 156 29.29 -2.54 -4.43
CA ASN A 156 30.39 -1.57 -4.58
C ASN A 156 30.42 -0.88 -5.95
N ILE A 157 29.58 -1.30 -6.90
CA ILE A 157 29.44 -0.63 -8.20
C ILE A 157 28.52 0.57 -8.02
N HIS A 158 29.09 1.78 -8.04
CA HIS A 158 28.35 3.03 -7.79
C HIS A 158 28.04 3.85 -9.04
N THR A 159 28.81 3.68 -10.12
CA THR A 159 28.72 4.54 -11.30
C THR A 159 28.69 3.71 -12.58
N VAL A 160 27.82 4.10 -13.52
CA VAL A 160 27.87 3.63 -14.92
C VAL A 160 28.48 4.74 -15.78
N GLU A 161 29.66 4.46 -16.33
CA GLU A 161 30.44 5.45 -17.08
C GLU A 161 29.92 5.62 -18.52
N ARG A 162 30.54 6.54 -19.27
CA ARG A 162 30.18 6.78 -20.68
C ARG A 162 30.67 5.61 -21.54
N ASN A 163 29.86 5.19 -22.51
CA ASN A 163 30.18 4.09 -23.44
C ASN A 163 30.52 2.74 -22.74
N SER A 164 30.04 2.49 -21.51
CA SER A 164 30.40 1.31 -20.73
C SER A 164 30.12 -0.03 -21.43
N PHE A 165 29.17 -0.05 -22.37
CA PHE A 165 28.70 -1.26 -23.06
C PHE A 165 29.01 -1.27 -24.57
N MET A 166 29.68 -0.22 -25.07
CA MET A 166 30.03 -0.09 -26.48
C MET A 166 31.00 -1.21 -26.88
N GLY A 167 30.70 -1.96 -27.95
CA GLY A 167 31.56 -3.05 -28.44
C GLY A 167 31.33 -4.42 -27.78
N LEU A 168 30.34 -4.56 -26.90
CA LEU A 168 30.00 -5.85 -26.29
C LEU A 168 29.46 -6.87 -27.32
N SER A 169 28.50 -6.45 -28.16
CA SER A 169 27.91 -7.27 -29.22
C SER A 169 27.56 -6.42 -30.43
N PHE A 170 27.62 -7.03 -31.62
CA PHE A 170 27.08 -6.46 -32.86
C PHE A 170 25.55 -6.65 -32.99
N GLU A 171 25.00 -7.61 -32.24
CA GLU A 171 23.57 -7.89 -32.12
C GLU A 171 22.95 -7.13 -30.94
N SER A 172 21.64 -7.31 -30.71
CA SER A 172 20.96 -6.76 -29.55
C SER A 172 21.43 -7.38 -28.23
N MET A 173 21.28 -6.64 -27.13
CA MET A 173 21.71 -7.06 -25.80
C MET A 173 20.65 -6.79 -24.74
N ILE A 174 20.68 -7.62 -23.69
CA ILE A 174 19.92 -7.42 -22.45
C ILE A 174 20.93 -7.07 -21.36
N VAL A 175 20.67 -5.97 -20.66
CA VAL A 175 21.56 -5.43 -19.63
C VAL A 175 20.81 -5.39 -18.30
N TRP A 176 21.14 -6.33 -17.42
CA TRP A 176 20.65 -6.35 -16.05
C TRP A 176 21.72 -5.82 -15.11
N LEU A 177 21.45 -4.66 -14.53
CA LEU A 177 22.28 -3.99 -13.53
C LEU A 177 21.52 -3.86 -12.20
N SER A 178 20.57 -4.76 -11.95
CA SER A 178 19.69 -4.69 -10.80
C SER A 178 20.40 -5.06 -9.50
N LYS A 179 19.93 -4.55 -8.36
CA LYS A 179 20.46 -4.86 -7.01
C LYS A 179 21.95 -4.57 -6.82
N ASN A 180 22.50 -3.59 -7.55
CA ASN A 180 23.85 -3.09 -7.31
C ASN A 180 23.81 -1.86 -6.38
N GLY A 181 24.95 -1.22 -6.21
CA GLY A 181 25.09 0.02 -5.46
C GLY A 181 24.99 1.28 -6.31
N ILE A 182 24.38 1.26 -7.50
CA ILE A 182 24.47 2.35 -8.49
C ILE A 182 23.75 3.60 -7.97
N GLN A 183 24.43 4.73 -8.07
CA GLN A 183 23.98 6.05 -7.62
C GLN A 183 24.00 7.04 -8.79
N GLU A 184 24.95 6.88 -9.72
CA GLU A 184 25.17 7.79 -10.84
C GLU A 184 25.26 7.02 -12.16
N ILE A 185 24.61 7.54 -13.20
CA ILE A 185 24.74 7.06 -14.58
C ILE A 185 25.13 8.27 -15.41
N HIS A 186 26.25 8.22 -16.12
CA HIS A 186 26.70 9.33 -16.95
C HIS A 186 25.88 9.47 -18.25
N ASN A 187 25.92 10.65 -18.87
CA ASN A 187 25.42 10.86 -20.23
C ASN A 187 26.11 9.90 -21.23
N CYS A 188 25.37 9.41 -22.22
CA CYS A 188 25.88 8.46 -23.23
C CYS A 188 26.39 7.14 -22.64
N ALA A 189 25.90 6.70 -21.48
CA ALA A 189 26.31 5.44 -20.85
C ALA A 189 26.10 4.22 -21.77
N PHE A 190 24.98 4.21 -22.51
CA PHE A 190 24.59 3.13 -23.42
C PHE A 190 24.84 3.44 -24.90
N ASN A 191 25.65 4.44 -25.21
CA ASN A 191 25.95 4.85 -26.58
C ASN A 191 26.58 3.69 -27.40
N GLY A 192 26.14 3.53 -28.65
CA GLY A 192 26.62 2.50 -29.56
C GLY A 192 26.08 1.09 -29.26
N THR A 193 24.95 0.97 -28.56
CA THR A 193 24.32 -0.31 -28.22
C THR A 193 22.91 -0.47 -28.77
N GLN A 194 22.48 -1.71 -28.96
CA GLN A 194 21.10 -2.09 -29.27
C GLN A 194 20.50 -2.78 -28.05
N LEU A 195 19.69 -2.07 -27.27
CA LEU A 195 19.13 -2.54 -26.00
C LEU A 195 17.74 -3.16 -26.20
N ASP A 196 17.63 -4.47 -26.00
CA ASP A 196 16.33 -5.15 -25.88
C ASP A 196 15.73 -4.87 -24.50
N GLU A 197 16.51 -5.02 -23.44
CA GLU A 197 16.06 -4.79 -22.07
C GLU A 197 17.14 -4.15 -21.20
N LEU A 198 16.75 -3.16 -20.41
CA LEU A 198 17.57 -2.52 -19.38
C LEU A 198 16.87 -2.63 -18.03
N ASN A 199 17.49 -3.33 -17.09
CA ASN A 199 17.00 -3.46 -15.73
C ASN A 199 17.94 -2.75 -14.75
N LEU A 200 17.49 -1.63 -14.20
CA LEU A 200 18.14 -0.82 -13.17
C LEU A 200 17.46 -0.97 -11.79
N SER A 201 16.54 -1.93 -11.64
CA SER A 201 15.75 -2.07 -10.42
C SER A 201 16.61 -2.35 -9.18
N ASP A 202 16.09 -2.02 -8.00
CA ASP A 202 16.76 -2.20 -6.70
C ASP A 202 18.06 -1.39 -6.47
N ASN A 203 18.42 -0.47 -7.37
CA ASN A 203 19.45 0.54 -7.09
C ASN A 203 18.84 1.68 -6.26
N SER A 204 18.69 1.43 -4.95
CA SER A 204 17.91 2.29 -4.03
C SER A 204 18.43 3.73 -3.85
N ASN A 205 19.65 4.02 -4.27
CA ASN A 205 20.27 5.34 -4.20
C ASN A 205 20.36 6.05 -5.56
N LEU A 206 19.88 5.44 -6.64
CA LEU A 206 19.81 6.07 -7.96
C LEU A 206 18.66 7.09 -8.00
N GLU A 207 18.99 8.38 -8.08
CA GLU A 207 18.02 9.49 -8.01
C GLU A 207 17.69 10.13 -9.37
N GLU A 208 18.62 10.09 -10.32
CA GLU A 208 18.51 10.78 -11.59
C GLU A 208 18.95 9.88 -12.76
N LEU A 209 18.17 9.91 -13.83
CA LEU A 209 18.58 9.45 -15.15
C LEU A 209 18.82 10.68 -16.02
N PRO A 210 20.06 10.94 -16.47
CA PRO A 210 20.31 12.07 -17.34
C PRO A 210 19.51 11.99 -18.65
N ASN A 211 19.19 13.13 -19.24
CA ASN A 211 18.44 13.16 -20.50
C ASN A 211 19.18 12.44 -21.65
N ASP A 212 20.51 12.55 -21.71
CA ASP A 212 21.36 11.92 -22.74
C ASP A 212 21.74 10.46 -22.42
N VAL A 213 21.10 9.81 -21.46
CA VAL A 213 21.46 8.43 -21.04
C VAL A 213 21.38 7.43 -22.20
N PHE A 214 20.37 7.57 -23.07
CA PHE A 214 20.13 6.73 -24.25
C PHE A 214 20.63 7.38 -25.55
N GLN A 215 21.43 8.44 -25.49
CA GLN A 215 21.96 9.06 -26.69
C GLN A 215 22.88 8.09 -27.44
N GLY A 216 22.55 7.83 -28.71
CA GLY A 216 23.27 6.87 -29.57
C GLY A 216 22.98 5.40 -29.26
N ALA A 217 22.03 5.10 -28.37
CA ALA A 217 21.50 3.75 -28.16
C ALA A 217 20.25 3.53 -29.02
N SER A 218 20.05 2.31 -29.52
CA SER A 218 18.76 1.88 -30.07
C SER A 218 18.00 1.09 -29.01
N GLY A 219 16.78 1.52 -28.65
CA GLY A 219 16.07 0.99 -27.48
C GLY A 219 16.19 1.92 -26.27
N PRO A 220 15.88 1.48 -25.03
CA PRO A 220 15.51 0.11 -24.66
C PRO A 220 14.07 -0.25 -25.05
N VAL A 221 13.81 -1.53 -25.38
CA VAL A 221 12.45 -2.05 -25.61
C VAL A 221 11.72 -2.33 -24.28
N ILE A 222 12.46 -2.79 -23.26
CA ILE A 222 11.98 -2.98 -21.89
C ILE A 222 12.86 -2.18 -20.94
N LEU A 223 12.25 -1.34 -20.09
CA LEU A 223 12.94 -0.58 -19.06
C LEU A 223 12.36 -0.89 -17.69
N ASP A 224 13.18 -1.41 -16.78
CA ASP A 224 12.82 -1.61 -15.37
C ASP A 224 13.65 -0.70 -14.45
N ILE A 225 12.97 0.22 -13.77
CA ILE A 225 13.52 1.15 -12.79
C ILE A 225 12.85 0.96 -11.41
N SER A 226 12.22 -0.19 -11.19
CA SER A 226 11.49 -0.49 -9.95
C SER A 226 12.38 -0.38 -8.72
N ARG A 227 11.83 0.11 -7.60
CA ARG A 227 12.55 0.25 -6.31
C ARG A 227 13.81 1.15 -6.40
N THR A 228 13.78 2.16 -7.26
CA THR A 228 14.79 3.24 -7.32
C THR A 228 14.21 4.54 -6.75
N ARG A 229 15.05 5.59 -6.62
CA ARG A 229 14.63 6.95 -6.25
C ARG A 229 14.56 7.90 -7.45
N ILE A 230 14.48 7.34 -8.67
CA ILE A 230 14.46 8.13 -9.91
C ILE A 230 13.27 9.11 -9.87
N ARG A 231 13.56 10.39 -10.09
CA ARG A 231 12.56 11.48 -10.03
C ARG A 231 11.85 11.73 -11.36
N SER A 232 12.54 11.48 -12.47
CA SER A 232 12.04 11.71 -13.83
C SER A 232 12.68 10.76 -14.83
N LEU A 233 11.93 10.40 -15.87
CA LEU A 233 12.43 9.68 -17.04
C LEU A 233 13.02 10.66 -18.08
N PRO A 234 13.98 10.22 -18.91
CA PRO A 234 14.59 11.07 -19.94
C PRO A 234 13.57 11.51 -21.01
N SER A 235 13.86 12.66 -21.63
CA SER A 235 12.97 13.28 -22.60
C SER A 235 13.00 12.68 -24.01
N TYR A 236 13.98 11.87 -24.35
CA TYR A 236 14.15 11.21 -25.66
C TYR A 236 14.81 9.85 -25.45
N GLY A 237 14.87 9.04 -26.49
CA GLY A 237 15.41 7.67 -26.44
C GLY A 237 14.43 6.63 -25.89
N LEU A 238 13.18 7.01 -25.58
CA LEU A 238 12.11 6.09 -25.13
C LEU A 238 11.10 5.74 -26.25
N GLU A 239 11.39 6.13 -27.49
CA GLU A 239 10.48 5.99 -28.64
C GLU A 239 10.18 4.53 -28.98
N ASN A 240 11.14 3.63 -28.73
CA ASN A 240 11.05 2.18 -28.97
C ASN A 240 10.62 1.38 -27.72
N LEU A 241 10.30 2.06 -26.62
CA LEU A 241 9.94 1.41 -25.37
C LEU A 241 8.57 0.73 -25.50
N LYS A 242 8.52 -0.59 -25.37
CA LYS A 242 7.30 -1.40 -25.35
C LYS A 242 6.83 -1.72 -23.93
N LYS A 243 7.74 -1.89 -22.97
CA LYS A 243 7.38 -2.20 -21.57
C LYS A 243 8.11 -1.30 -20.59
N LEU A 244 7.35 -0.60 -19.73
CA LEU A 244 7.90 0.22 -18.64
C LEU A 244 7.55 -0.40 -17.29
N ARG A 245 8.54 -0.67 -16.46
CA ARG A 245 8.38 -1.16 -15.09
C ARG A 245 8.99 -0.15 -14.11
N ALA A 246 8.15 0.45 -13.28
CA ALA A 246 8.49 1.43 -12.26
C ALA A 246 7.68 1.15 -10.99
N LYS A 247 7.76 -0.10 -10.48
CA LYS A 247 7.06 -0.51 -9.25
C LYS A 247 7.79 0.05 -8.03
N SER A 248 7.05 0.54 -7.03
CA SER A 248 7.60 1.14 -5.80
C SER A 248 8.65 2.25 -6.04
N THR A 249 8.46 3.04 -7.10
CA THR A 249 9.32 4.18 -7.50
C THR A 249 8.63 5.49 -7.13
N TYR A 250 8.47 5.73 -5.82
CA TYR A 250 7.63 6.82 -5.28
C TYR A 250 8.11 8.24 -5.60
N HIS A 251 9.37 8.42 -6.00
CA HIS A 251 9.89 9.73 -6.40
C HIS A 251 9.52 10.09 -7.85
N LEU A 252 9.13 9.12 -8.68
CA LEU A 252 8.68 9.34 -10.04
C LEU A 252 7.23 9.83 -10.02
N LYS A 253 7.04 11.11 -9.68
CA LYS A 253 5.70 11.72 -9.59
C LYS A 253 5.12 12.08 -10.96
N LYS A 254 5.97 12.36 -11.94
CA LYS A 254 5.55 12.80 -13.29
C LYS A 254 6.17 11.90 -14.35
N LEU A 255 5.37 11.57 -15.36
CA LEU A 255 5.83 10.93 -16.58
C LEU A 255 6.08 11.99 -17.67
N PRO A 256 6.99 11.74 -18.62
CA PRO A 256 7.10 12.53 -19.85
C PRO A 256 5.77 12.56 -20.62
N SER A 257 5.64 13.48 -21.59
CA SER A 257 4.49 13.51 -22.50
C SER A 257 4.25 12.13 -23.11
N LEU A 258 2.99 11.69 -23.12
CA LEU A 258 2.60 10.36 -23.62
C LEU A 258 2.94 10.16 -25.10
N GLU A 259 3.06 11.25 -25.86
CA GLU A 259 3.53 11.26 -27.26
C GLU A 259 4.92 10.63 -27.43
N LYS A 260 5.73 10.58 -26.37
CA LYS A 260 7.06 9.95 -26.37
C LYS A 260 7.00 8.43 -26.25
N PHE A 261 5.87 7.87 -25.83
CA PHE A 261 5.64 6.45 -25.59
C PHE A 261 4.86 5.81 -26.75
N VAL A 262 5.33 6.04 -27.99
CA VAL A 262 4.64 5.64 -29.22
C VAL A 262 4.41 4.13 -29.27
N THR A 263 5.41 3.34 -28.91
CA THR A 263 5.38 1.87 -28.99
C THR A 263 4.95 1.17 -27.70
N LEU A 264 4.62 1.89 -26.63
CA LEU A 264 4.39 1.30 -25.30
C LEU A 264 3.19 0.34 -25.32
N VAL A 265 3.32 -0.88 -24.83
CA VAL A 265 2.23 -1.86 -24.76
C VAL A 265 1.85 -2.13 -23.32
N GLU A 266 2.83 -2.10 -22.41
CA GLU A 266 2.65 -2.44 -21.00
C GLU A 266 3.33 -1.42 -20.08
N ALA A 267 2.63 -0.97 -19.05
CA ALA A 267 3.14 -0.05 -18.03
C ALA A 267 2.81 -0.59 -16.63
N SER A 268 3.83 -1.04 -15.90
CA SER A 268 3.73 -1.44 -14.50
C SER A 268 4.30 -0.35 -13.60
N LEU A 269 3.45 0.52 -13.07
CA LEU A 269 3.81 1.76 -12.38
C LEU A 269 3.52 1.69 -10.87
N THR A 270 3.78 2.80 -10.17
CA THR A 270 3.53 2.93 -8.73
C THR A 270 2.19 3.61 -8.41
N TYR A 271 1.82 4.63 -9.19
CA TYR A 271 0.63 5.44 -8.94
C TYR A 271 -0.51 5.09 -9.91
N PRO A 272 -1.71 4.74 -9.43
CA PRO A 272 -2.87 4.48 -10.31
C PRO A 272 -3.25 5.66 -11.20
N SER A 273 -2.98 6.90 -10.75
CA SER A 273 -3.24 8.12 -11.52
C SER A 273 -2.42 8.23 -12.80
N HIS A 274 -1.25 7.58 -12.88
CA HIS A 274 -0.53 7.47 -14.16
C HIS A 274 -1.28 6.61 -15.16
N CYS A 275 -1.91 5.52 -14.71
CA CYS A 275 -2.74 4.67 -15.57
C CYS A 275 -4.00 5.38 -16.07
N CYS A 276 -4.55 6.31 -15.31
CA CYS A 276 -5.61 7.20 -15.80
C CYS A 276 -5.20 8.02 -17.03
N ALA A 277 -3.94 8.47 -17.09
CA ALA A 277 -3.43 9.22 -18.23
C ALA A 277 -3.34 8.33 -19.49
N PHE A 278 -2.88 7.09 -19.34
CA PHE A 278 -2.84 6.12 -20.43
C PHE A 278 -4.22 5.69 -20.92
N ALA A 279 -5.18 5.46 -20.01
CA ALA A 279 -6.54 5.07 -20.36
C ALA A 279 -7.29 6.15 -21.17
N ASN A 280 -7.01 7.43 -20.89
CA ASN A 280 -7.60 8.56 -21.61
C ASN A 280 -6.85 8.92 -22.90
N TRP A 281 -5.67 8.35 -23.13
CA TRP A 281 -4.83 8.68 -24.27
C TRP A 281 -5.21 7.83 -25.49
N ARG A 282 -5.97 8.43 -26.41
CA ARG A 282 -6.22 7.84 -27.73
C ARG A 282 -4.99 8.04 -28.61
N ARG A 283 -4.28 6.96 -28.92
CA ARG A 283 -3.17 6.97 -29.88
C ARG A 283 -3.65 7.49 -31.23
N GLN A 284 -2.96 8.49 -31.76
CA GLN A 284 -3.29 9.11 -33.03
C GLN A 284 -2.82 8.31 -34.26
N THR A 285 -2.25 7.12 -34.09
CA THR A 285 -1.71 6.32 -35.19
C THR A 285 -2.75 5.36 -35.77
N SER A 286 -3.28 5.75 -36.94
CA SER A 286 -4.17 4.94 -37.79
C SER A 286 -3.42 4.21 -38.91
N ASP A 287 -2.15 3.87 -38.72
CA ASP A 287 -1.38 3.17 -39.74
C ASP A 287 -1.46 1.67 -39.50
N LEU A 288 -2.48 1.06 -40.13
CA LEU A 288 -2.57 -0.38 -40.29
C LEU A 288 -1.29 -0.87 -40.97
N HIS A 289 -0.61 -1.87 -40.40
CA HIS A 289 0.55 -2.48 -41.04
C HIS A 289 0.12 -2.96 -42.44
N PRO A 290 0.87 -2.67 -43.53
CA PRO A 290 0.43 -2.94 -44.90
C PRO A 290 0.14 -4.43 -45.20
N ILE A 291 0.57 -5.32 -44.31
CA ILE A 291 0.34 -6.78 -44.37
C ILE A 291 -1.03 -7.18 -43.81
N CYS A 292 -1.66 -6.35 -42.97
CA CYS A 292 -2.95 -6.63 -42.37
C CYS A 292 -4.09 -6.40 -43.38
N ASN A 293 -4.26 -7.34 -44.31
CA ASN A 293 -5.39 -7.32 -45.22
C ASN A 293 -6.64 -7.85 -44.49
N LYS A 294 -7.69 -7.03 -44.39
CA LYS A 294 -8.97 -7.34 -43.71
C LYS A 294 -9.63 -8.67 -44.15
N SER A 295 -9.22 -9.22 -45.30
CA SER A 295 -9.76 -10.46 -45.85
C SER A 295 -9.25 -11.74 -45.18
N ILE A 296 -8.04 -11.75 -44.60
CA ILE A 296 -7.43 -12.98 -44.08
C ILE A 296 -7.99 -13.33 -42.68
N LEU A 297 -8.16 -12.31 -41.82
CA LEU A 297 -8.63 -12.48 -40.44
C LEU A 297 -10.07 -13.01 -40.33
N ARG A 298 -10.89 -12.82 -41.37
CA ARG A 298 -12.28 -13.31 -41.39
C ARG A 298 -12.40 -14.75 -41.84
N GLN A 299 -11.38 -15.28 -42.53
CA GLN A 299 -11.43 -16.61 -43.12
C GLN A 299 -10.83 -17.68 -42.18
N GLU A 300 -9.86 -17.32 -41.34
CA GLU A 300 -9.22 -18.26 -40.40
C GLU A 300 -9.98 -18.43 -39.07
N VAL A 301 -10.80 -17.43 -38.68
CA VAL A 301 -11.65 -17.52 -37.47
C VAL A 301 -12.78 -18.54 -37.67
N ASP A 302 -13.29 -18.69 -38.90
CA ASP A 302 -14.31 -19.69 -39.21
C ASP A 302 -13.72 -21.13 -39.23
N ASP A 303 -12.48 -21.31 -39.69
CA ASP A 303 -11.81 -22.63 -39.73
C ASP A 303 -11.34 -23.13 -38.35
N MET A 304 -10.94 -22.23 -37.43
CA MET A 304 -10.57 -22.63 -36.06
C MET A 304 -11.76 -23.04 -35.19
N THR A 305 -12.95 -22.49 -35.43
CA THR A 305 -14.17 -22.93 -34.73
C THR A 305 -14.63 -24.34 -35.13
N GLN A 306 -14.21 -24.86 -36.29
CA GLN A 306 -14.48 -26.25 -36.68
C GLN A 306 -13.43 -27.25 -36.15
N ALA A 307 -12.18 -26.84 -35.96
CA ALA A 307 -11.11 -27.74 -35.52
C ALA A 307 -11.13 -28.07 -34.01
N ARG A 308 -11.78 -27.24 -33.18
CA ARG A 308 -11.80 -27.41 -31.71
C ARG A 308 -12.77 -28.49 -31.20
N GLY A 309 -13.53 -29.13 -32.10
CA GLY A 309 -14.51 -30.18 -31.80
C GLY A 309 -13.97 -31.62 -31.80
N GLN A 310 -12.72 -31.86 -32.20
CA GLN A 310 -12.16 -33.21 -32.35
C GLN A 310 -10.70 -33.25 -31.92
N ARG A 311 -10.43 -33.58 -30.65
CA ARG A 311 -9.36 -34.48 -30.18
C ARG A 311 -9.24 -34.42 -28.65
N ILE A 312 -9.94 -35.35 -28.01
CA ILE A 312 -9.67 -35.81 -26.64
C ILE A 312 -9.12 -37.24 -26.80
N SER A 313 -7.95 -37.51 -26.20
CA SER A 313 -7.44 -38.81 -25.68
C SER A 313 -5.99 -39.16 -26.09
N LEU A 314 -5.28 -39.71 -25.10
CA LEU A 314 -3.98 -40.44 -25.09
C LEU A 314 -2.74 -39.56 -24.79
N ALA A 315 -2.20 -39.53 -23.55
CA ALA A 315 -1.33 -40.51 -22.85
C ALA A 315 0.05 -40.63 -23.54
N GLU A 316 1.24 -40.62 -22.94
CA GLU A 316 1.82 -40.74 -21.59
C GLU A 316 3.33 -40.34 -21.69
N ASP A 317 4.06 -40.26 -20.55
CA ASP A 317 5.53 -40.35 -20.35
C ASP A 317 6.45 -39.09 -20.26
N ASP A 318 6.70 -38.69 -19.01
CA ASP A 318 7.96 -38.53 -18.23
C ASP A 318 9.27 -37.85 -18.72
N GLU A 319 9.80 -37.06 -17.76
CA GLU A 319 11.19 -36.65 -17.43
C GLU A 319 11.84 -35.34 -17.99
N PRO A 320 12.62 -34.61 -17.15
CA PRO A 320 12.74 -33.16 -17.17
C PRO A 320 14.03 -32.68 -17.86
N SER A 321 13.98 -31.57 -18.60
CA SER A 321 15.18 -30.94 -19.16
C SER A 321 15.13 -29.42 -19.04
N TYR A 322 15.95 -28.94 -18.11
CA TYR A 322 16.42 -27.57 -17.93
C TYR A 322 17.19 -27.10 -19.19
N ALA A 323 16.48 -26.81 -20.28
CA ALA A 323 17.05 -26.18 -21.46
C ALA A 323 16.02 -25.46 -22.36
N LYS A 324 14.72 -25.53 -22.05
CA LYS A 324 13.64 -25.06 -22.94
C LYS A 324 13.04 -23.69 -22.58
N GLY A 325 13.67 -22.94 -21.67
CA GLY A 325 13.16 -21.66 -21.17
C GLY A 325 13.43 -20.44 -22.06
N PHE A 326 14.33 -20.52 -23.03
CA PHE A 326 14.77 -19.34 -23.81
C PHE A 326 14.00 -19.16 -25.13
N ASP A 327 13.43 -20.23 -25.70
CA ASP A 327 12.65 -20.17 -26.96
C ASP A 327 11.13 -20.02 -26.74
N MET A 328 10.64 -20.16 -25.51
CA MET A 328 9.20 -20.05 -25.23
C MET A 328 8.73 -18.61 -24.96
N MET A 329 9.66 -17.65 -24.80
CA MET A 329 9.33 -16.23 -24.61
C MET A 329 9.04 -15.49 -25.92
N TYR A 330 9.43 -16.04 -27.07
CA TYR A 330 9.18 -15.44 -28.39
C TYR A 330 7.91 -15.95 -29.08
N SER A 331 7.39 -17.14 -28.71
CA SER A 331 6.20 -17.70 -29.39
C SER A 331 4.86 -17.10 -28.94
N GLU A 332 4.85 -16.22 -27.93
CA GLU A 332 3.64 -15.49 -27.50
C GLU A 332 3.50 -14.14 -28.22
N PHE A 333 4.56 -13.67 -28.91
CA PHE A 333 4.58 -12.40 -29.65
C PHE A 333 4.10 -12.49 -31.11
N ASP A 334 4.03 -13.70 -31.69
CA ASP A 334 3.66 -13.87 -33.11
C ASP A 334 2.13 -13.77 -33.36
N TYR A 335 1.30 -13.84 -32.32
CA TYR A 335 -0.16 -13.73 -32.43
C TYR A 335 -0.70 -12.30 -32.38
N ASP A 336 0.15 -11.29 -32.16
CA ASP A 336 -0.27 -9.90 -31.91
C ASP A 336 0.00 -8.94 -33.07
N LEU A 337 0.50 -9.45 -34.21
CA LEU A 337 0.94 -8.62 -35.34
C LEU A 337 -0.22 -7.97 -36.13
N CYS A 338 -1.47 -8.37 -35.87
CA CYS A 338 -2.66 -7.83 -36.56
C CYS A 338 -3.68 -7.16 -35.61
N SER A 339 -3.37 -7.00 -34.33
CA SER A 339 -4.31 -6.50 -33.34
C SER A 339 -4.48 -4.97 -33.45
N GLU A 340 -5.74 -4.57 -33.70
CA GLU A 340 -6.26 -3.22 -33.63
C GLU A 340 -5.87 -2.55 -32.30
N VAL A 341 -5.31 -1.33 -32.37
CA VAL A 341 -5.09 -0.39 -31.25
C VAL A 341 -4.94 -1.08 -29.90
N VAL A 342 -3.74 -1.60 -29.61
CA VAL A 342 -3.47 -2.16 -28.29
C VAL A 342 -3.41 -1.01 -27.29
N ASP A 343 -4.50 -0.86 -26.54
CA ASP A 343 -4.57 -0.02 -25.35
C ASP A 343 -3.42 -0.41 -24.41
N VAL A 344 -2.76 0.59 -23.83
CA VAL A 344 -1.62 0.33 -22.94
C VAL A 344 -2.13 -0.41 -21.71
N THR A 345 -1.71 -1.67 -21.53
CA THR A 345 -2.02 -2.44 -20.32
C THR A 345 -1.27 -1.81 -19.16
N CYS A 346 -2.01 -1.16 -18.26
CA CYS A 346 -1.42 -0.38 -17.18
C CYS A 346 -1.80 -0.92 -15.81
N SER A 347 -0.82 -1.08 -14.92
CA SER A 347 -1.02 -1.48 -13.53
C SER A 347 -0.29 -0.51 -12.58
N PRO A 348 -0.79 -0.25 -11.36
CA PRO A 348 -2.09 -0.66 -10.83
C PRO A 348 -3.24 0.06 -11.55
N GLU A 349 -4.29 -0.68 -11.90
CA GLU A 349 -5.50 -0.11 -12.50
C GLU A 349 -6.18 0.86 -11.50
N PRO A 350 -6.75 1.98 -11.99
CA PRO A 350 -7.52 2.87 -11.14
C PRO A 350 -8.76 2.14 -10.61
N ASP A 351 -8.98 2.22 -9.31
CA ASP A 351 -10.13 1.62 -8.62
C ASP A 351 -11.03 2.70 -8.02
N ALA A 352 -12.12 2.30 -7.35
CA ALA A 352 -13.04 3.26 -6.75
C ALA A 352 -12.38 4.15 -5.67
N PHE A 353 -11.32 3.67 -5.00
CA PHE A 353 -10.58 4.44 -4.00
C PHE A 353 -9.51 5.35 -4.62
N ASN A 354 -9.09 5.09 -5.85
CA ASN A 354 -8.17 5.90 -6.65
C ASN A 354 -8.78 6.25 -8.02
N PRO A 355 -9.85 7.08 -8.04
CA PRO A 355 -10.57 7.44 -9.25
C PRO A 355 -9.73 8.37 -10.16
N CYS A 356 -10.04 8.43 -11.44
CA CYS A 356 -9.34 9.31 -12.39
C CYS A 356 -9.87 10.75 -12.44
N GLU A 357 -11.18 10.93 -12.26
CA GLU A 357 -11.86 12.20 -12.49
C GLU A 357 -12.21 12.91 -11.18
N ASP A 358 -12.99 12.25 -10.32
CA ASP A 358 -13.59 12.83 -9.12
C ASP A 358 -13.36 11.94 -7.90
N ILE A 359 -12.93 12.51 -6.76
CA ILE A 359 -12.68 11.79 -5.50
C ILE A 359 -13.96 11.09 -5.03
N MET A 360 -15.12 11.75 -5.09
CA MET A 360 -16.40 11.17 -4.70
C MET A 360 -17.07 10.34 -5.81
N GLY A 361 -16.83 10.68 -7.08
CA GLY A 361 -17.33 9.97 -8.27
C GLY A 361 -18.82 10.20 -8.59
N TYR A 362 -19.69 10.34 -7.58
CA TYR A 362 -21.13 10.57 -7.78
C TYR A 362 -21.55 11.97 -7.31
N ASP A 363 -22.32 12.68 -8.13
CA ASP A 363 -22.84 14.02 -7.77
C ASP A 363 -23.72 14.00 -6.52
N ILE A 364 -24.52 12.95 -6.32
CA ILE A 364 -25.34 12.80 -5.10
C ILE A 364 -24.43 12.74 -3.86
N LEU A 365 -23.31 12.01 -3.95
CA LEU A 365 -22.37 11.87 -2.84
C LEU A 365 -21.68 13.21 -2.53
N ARG A 366 -21.33 13.97 -3.57
CA ARG A 366 -20.79 15.33 -3.47
C ARG A 366 -21.77 16.28 -2.77
N VAL A 367 -23.07 16.24 -3.08
CA VAL A 367 -24.06 17.06 -2.38
C VAL A 367 -24.21 16.63 -0.92
N LEU A 368 -24.25 15.32 -0.67
CA LEU A 368 -24.41 14.77 0.68
C LEU A 368 -23.22 15.07 1.59
N ILE A 369 -21.98 14.98 1.11
CA ILE A 369 -20.78 15.26 1.94
C ILE A 369 -20.75 16.72 2.41
N TRP A 370 -21.10 17.67 1.55
CA TRP A 370 -21.23 19.08 1.93
C TRP A 370 -22.32 19.27 2.99
N PHE A 371 -23.50 18.69 2.76
CA PHE A 371 -24.61 18.77 3.69
C PHE A 371 -24.27 18.18 5.08
N ILE A 372 -23.70 16.97 5.11
CA ILE A 372 -23.32 16.27 6.34
C ILE A 372 -22.20 17.02 7.06
N SER A 373 -21.18 17.50 6.33
CA SER A 373 -20.07 18.26 6.92
C SER A 373 -20.57 19.54 7.60
N ILE A 374 -21.42 20.32 6.94
CA ILE A 374 -21.98 21.56 7.50
C ILE A 374 -22.81 21.25 8.76
N LEU A 375 -23.66 20.23 8.73
CA LEU A 375 -24.46 19.83 9.89
C LEU A 375 -23.60 19.33 11.05
N ALA A 376 -22.58 18.52 10.78
CA ALA A 376 -21.66 18.02 11.79
C ALA A 376 -20.89 19.18 12.45
N ILE A 377 -20.36 20.12 11.67
CA ILE A 377 -19.63 21.28 12.19
C ILE A 377 -20.58 22.18 13.00
N THR A 378 -21.68 22.63 12.41
CA THR A 378 -22.59 23.59 13.05
C THR A 378 -23.28 23.00 14.28
N GLY A 379 -23.73 21.75 14.20
CA GLY A 379 -24.38 21.03 15.30
C GLY A 379 -23.43 20.81 16.47
N ASN A 380 -22.20 20.35 16.23
CA ASN A 380 -21.25 20.09 17.31
C ASN A 380 -20.64 21.37 17.91
N ILE A 381 -20.41 22.42 17.10
CA ILE A 381 -20.06 23.75 17.64
C ILE A 381 -21.17 24.27 18.55
N LEU A 382 -22.43 24.17 18.11
CA LEU A 382 -23.57 24.60 18.92
C LEU A 382 -23.64 23.82 20.24
N VAL A 383 -23.44 22.49 20.21
CA VAL A 383 -23.39 21.65 21.41
C VAL A 383 -22.27 22.10 22.35
N LEU A 384 -21.05 22.30 21.83
CA LEU A 384 -19.90 22.78 22.61
C LEU A 384 -20.18 24.13 23.24
N VAL A 385 -20.70 25.10 22.47
CA VAL A 385 -21.04 26.44 22.97
C VAL A 385 -22.09 26.34 24.08
N ILE A 386 -23.16 25.57 23.91
CA ILE A 386 -24.20 25.40 24.93
C ILE A 386 -23.64 24.77 26.20
N LEU A 387 -22.83 23.72 26.07
CA LEU A 387 -22.28 23.00 27.22
C LEU A 387 -21.24 23.83 27.99
N ILE A 388 -20.41 24.61 27.29
CA ILE A 388 -19.37 25.45 27.90
C ILE A 388 -19.97 26.73 28.50
N THR A 389 -20.98 27.34 27.87
CA THR A 389 -21.60 28.59 28.34
C THR A 389 -22.73 28.39 29.36
N SER A 390 -23.13 27.14 29.62
CA SER A 390 -24.18 26.81 30.58
C SER A 390 -23.82 27.30 31.99
N GLN A 391 -24.77 27.94 32.67
CA GLN A 391 -24.62 28.43 34.06
C GLN A 391 -24.58 27.29 35.09
N TYR A 392 -24.85 26.05 34.67
CA TYR A 392 -24.87 24.90 35.55
C TYR A 392 -23.48 24.31 35.73
N LYS A 393 -23.21 23.73 36.91
CA LYS A 393 -21.96 23.02 37.17
C LYS A 393 -21.70 21.93 36.11
N LEU A 394 -20.46 21.87 35.64
CA LEU A 394 -19.98 20.83 34.71
C LEU A 394 -20.01 19.48 35.43
N THR A 395 -21.00 18.65 35.10
CA THR A 395 -21.10 17.27 35.59
C THR A 395 -20.24 16.35 34.72
N VAL A 396 -19.83 15.18 35.23
CA VAL A 396 -19.03 14.21 34.46
C VAL A 396 -19.64 13.88 33.09
N PRO A 397 -20.95 13.60 32.96
CA PRO A 397 -21.54 13.33 31.65
C PRO A 397 -21.49 14.53 30.70
N ARG A 398 -21.62 15.77 31.22
CA ARG A 398 -21.49 16.98 30.39
C ARG A 398 -20.07 17.15 29.88
N PHE A 399 -19.08 16.90 30.74
CA PHE A 399 -17.67 16.92 30.34
C PHE A 399 -17.37 15.87 29.25
N LEU A 400 -17.87 14.64 29.40
CA LEU A 400 -17.70 13.61 28.38
C LEU A 400 -18.44 13.95 27.07
N MET A 401 -19.65 14.51 27.13
CA MET A 401 -20.36 15.01 25.94
C MET A 401 -19.59 16.14 25.22
N CYS A 402 -18.86 16.99 25.94
CA CYS A 402 -17.98 17.98 25.29
C CYS A 402 -16.86 17.30 24.50
N ASN A 403 -16.24 16.25 25.04
CA ASN A 403 -15.19 15.51 24.33
C ASN A 403 -15.74 14.81 23.07
N LEU A 404 -16.94 14.21 23.17
CA LEU A 404 -17.59 13.57 22.04
C LEU A 404 -17.96 14.59 20.95
N ALA A 405 -18.56 15.73 21.33
CA ALA A 405 -18.85 16.81 20.39
C ALA A 405 -17.58 17.39 19.75
N PHE A 406 -16.46 17.46 20.46
CA PHE A 406 -15.17 17.86 19.89
C PHE A 406 -14.66 16.85 18.86
N ALA A 407 -14.73 15.55 19.17
CA ALA A 407 -14.32 14.50 18.24
C ALA A 407 -15.19 14.51 16.97
N ASP A 408 -16.52 14.63 17.11
CA ASP A 408 -17.45 14.74 15.98
C ASP A 408 -17.25 16.02 15.15
N LEU A 409 -16.82 17.12 15.79
CA LEU A 409 -16.42 18.34 15.09
C LEU A 409 -15.18 18.09 14.20
N CYS A 410 -14.19 17.35 14.70
CA CYS A 410 -13.02 16.97 13.90
C CYS A 410 -13.40 16.11 12.68
N ILE A 411 -14.37 15.19 12.81
CA ILE A 411 -14.93 14.46 11.65
C ILE A 411 -15.57 15.44 10.65
N GLY A 412 -16.33 16.43 11.14
CA GLY A 412 -16.92 17.46 10.29
C GLY A 412 -15.87 18.26 9.50
N ILE A 413 -14.75 18.62 10.13
CA ILE A 413 -13.61 19.32 9.51
C ILE A 413 -12.92 18.44 8.47
N TYR A 414 -12.69 17.15 8.78
CA TYR A 414 -12.14 16.18 7.82
C TYR A 414 -13.00 16.11 6.54
N LEU A 415 -14.32 16.00 6.69
CA LEU A 415 -15.23 15.93 5.55
C LEU A 415 -15.26 17.23 4.75
N LEU A 416 -15.16 18.37 5.42
CA LEU A 416 -15.07 19.67 4.75
C LEU A 416 -13.81 19.75 3.89
N LEU A 417 -12.68 19.26 4.40
CA LEU A 417 -11.41 19.22 3.70
C LEU A 417 -11.51 18.31 2.46
N ILE A 418 -12.04 17.09 2.59
CA ILE A 418 -12.23 16.19 1.45
C ILE A 418 -13.20 16.79 0.41
N ALA A 419 -14.32 17.38 0.85
CA ALA A 419 -15.28 18.03 -0.04
C ALA A 419 -14.68 19.24 -0.77
N SER A 420 -13.79 19.99 -0.11
CA SER A 420 -13.09 21.13 -0.71
C SER A 420 -12.12 20.68 -1.80
N VAL A 421 -11.37 19.60 -1.56
CA VAL A 421 -10.45 19.04 -2.55
C VAL A 421 -11.21 18.45 -3.73
N ASP A 422 -12.28 17.68 -3.48
CA ASP A 422 -13.12 17.10 -4.54
C ASP A 422 -13.69 18.17 -5.49
N VAL A 423 -14.10 19.33 -4.95
CA VAL A 423 -14.55 20.47 -5.77
C VAL A 423 -13.39 21.14 -6.52
N HIS A 424 -12.23 21.28 -5.87
CA HIS A 424 -11.06 21.91 -6.49
C HIS A 424 -10.49 21.08 -7.65
N THR A 425 -10.49 19.75 -7.51
CA THR A 425 -9.93 18.83 -8.50
C THR A 425 -10.98 18.22 -9.43
N LYS A 426 -12.17 18.81 -9.51
CA LYS A 426 -13.31 18.28 -10.24
C LYS A 426 -12.95 17.91 -11.69
N SER A 427 -13.26 16.67 -12.08
CA SER A 427 -13.02 16.08 -13.40
C SER A 427 -11.55 15.96 -13.82
N GLN A 428 -10.60 16.37 -12.98
CA GLN A 428 -9.17 16.40 -13.30
C GLN A 428 -8.31 15.84 -12.16
N TYR A 429 -8.89 15.03 -11.27
CA TYR A 429 -8.19 14.53 -10.08
C TYR A 429 -6.90 13.78 -10.41
N HIS A 430 -6.81 13.02 -11.51
CA HIS A 430 -5.58 12.32 -11.91
C HIS A 430 -4.33 13.23 -11.99
N ASN A 431 -4.48 14.51 -12.36
CA ASN A 431 -3.38 15.47 -12.43
C ASN A 431 -2.90 15.94 -11.05
N TYR A 432 -3.78 15.90 -10.05
CA TYR A 432 -3.53 16.36 -8.68
C TYR A 432 -3.38 15.22 -7.68
N ALA A 433 -3.73 13.99 -8.06
CA ALA A 433 -3.83 12.83 -7.18
C ALA A 433 -2.53 12.55 -6.43
N ILE A 434 -1.40 12.58 -7.14
CA ILE A 434 -0.09 12.29 -6.54
C ILE A 434 0.30 13.38 -5.56
N ASP A 435 0.11 14.66 -5.90
CA ASP A 435 0.44 15.79 -5.03
C ASP A 435 -0.49 15.85 -3.80
N TRP A 436 -1.76 15.45 -3.97
CA TRP A 436 -2.72 15.30 -2.87
C TRP A 436 -2.29 14.18 -1.93
N GLN A 437 -2.15 12.95 -2.44
CA GLN A 437 -1.89 11.74 -1.66
C GLN A 437 -0.50 11.71 -1.02
N THR A 438 0.52 12.31 -1.67
CA THR A 438 1.89 12.42 -1.13
C THR A 438 2.12 13.70 -0.32
N GLY A 439 1.14 14.60 -0.27
CA GLY A 439 1.26 15.92 0.34
C GLY A 439 0.72 15.97 1.77
N ALA A 440 1.12 17.01 2.49
CA ALA A 440 0.72 17.24 3.89
C ALA A 440 -0.82 17.38 4.07
N GLY A 441 -1.56 17.72 3.02
CA GLY A 441 -3.02 17.81 3.05
C GLY A 441 -3.68 16.46 3.32
N CYS A 442 -3.18 15.38 2.69
CA CYS A 442 -3.70 14.04 2.91
C CYS A 442 -3.30 13.51 4.29
N ASP A 443 -2.07 13.79 4.74
CA ASP A 443 -1.63 13.46 6.10
C ASP A 443 -2.48 14.14 7.17
N ALA A 444 -2.83 15.42 6.98
CA ALA A 444 -3.72 16.14 7.88
C ALA A 444 -5.14 15.55 7.88
N ALA A 445 -5.67 15.20 6.71
CA ALA A 445 -6.98 14.55 6.59
C ALA A 445 -7.02 13.21 7.32
N GLY A 446 -6.01 12.36 7.07
CA GLY A 446 -5.84 11.05 7.68
C GLY A 446 -5.65 11.14 9.20
N PHE A 447 -4.88 12.12 9.66
CA PHE A 447 -4.75 12.41 11.07
C PHE A 447 -6.11 12.76 11.70
N PHE A 448 -6.86 13.72 11.14
CA PHE A 448 -8.14 14.16 11.70
C PHE A 448 -9.16 13.03 11.76
N THR A 449 -9.27 12.20 10.72
CA THR A 449 -10.24 11.10 10.71
C THR A 449 -9.90 10.02 11.73
N VAL A 450 -8.63 9.56 11.82
CA VAL A 450 -8.23 8.53 12.79
C VAL A 450 -8.30 9.05 14.22
N PHE A 451 -7.77 10.25 14.46
CA PHE A 451 -7.82 10.89 15.78
C PHE A 451 -9.26 11.02 16.26
N ALA A 452 -10.15 11.53 15.41
CA ALA A 452 -11.53 11.78 15.76
C ALA A 452 -12.33 10.49 15.96
N SER A 453 -12.12 9.47 15.14
CA SER A 453 -12.83 8.18 15.31
C SER A 453 -12.42 7.47 16.59
N GLU A 454 -11.12 7.39 16.86
CA GLU A 454 -10.60 6.73 18.05
C GLU A 454 -10.98 7.49 19.32
N LEU A 455 -10.92 8.83 19.31
CA LEU A 455 -11.38 9.65 20.43
C LEU A 455 -12.90 9.49 20.65
N SER A 456 -13.71 9.41 19.59
CA SER A 456 -15.15 9.21 19.70
C SER A 456 -15.50 7.88 20.35
N VAL A 457 -14.92 6.77 19.87
CA VAL A 457 -15.16 5.42 20.42
C VAL A 457 -14.67 5.31 21.86
N TYR A 458 -13.50 5.89 22.17
CA TYR A 458 -13.00 5.97 23.53
C TYR A 458 -13.97 6.74 24.45
N THR A 459 -14.46 7.89 23.99
CA THR A 459 -15.40 8.73 24.74
C THR A 459 -16.74 8.01 24.95
N LEU A 460 -17.27 7.32 23.94
CA LEU A 460 -18.49 6.52 24.06
C LEU A 460 -18.35 5.38 25.07
N THR A 461 -17.19 4.73 25.10
CA THR A 461 -16.85 3.71 26.09
C THR A 461 -16.79 4.31 27.49
N ALA A 462 -16.14 5.47 27.66
CA ALA A 462 -16.06 6.18 28.93
C ALA A 462 -17.43 6.65 29.44
N ILE A 463 -18.31 7.17 28.56
CA ILE A 463 -19.70 7.51 28.87
C ILE A 463 -20.43 6.27 29.38
N THR A 464 -20.28 5.14 28.70
CA THR A 464 -20.95 3.89 29.06
C THR A 464 -20.49 3.35 30.41
N LEU A 465 -19.17 3.36 30.67
CA LEU A 465 -18.59 2.92 31.94
C LEU A 465 -19.00 3.83 33.10
N GLU A 466 -19.02 5.15 32.91
CA GLU A 466 -19.51 6.09 33.92
C GLU A 466 -20.96 5.82 34.27
N ARG A 467 -21.81 5.57 33.27
CA ARG A 467 -23.22 5.25 33.47
C ARG A 467 -23.44 3.93 34.15
N TRP A 468 -22.70 2.90 33.71
CA TRP A 468 -22.73 1.60 34.35
C TRP A 468 -22.36 1.73 35.82
N HIS A 469 -21.22 2.35 36.13
CA HIS A 469 -20.75 2.54 37.49
C HIS A 469 -21.75 3.32 38.36
N THR A 470 -22.29 4.43 37.84
CA THR A 470 -23.23 5.28 38.59
C THR A 470 -24.55 4.59 38.89
N ILE A 471 -25.07 3.77 37.97
CA ILE A 471 -26.36 3.07 38.14
C ILE A 471 -26.21 1.85 39.05
N THR A 472 -25.13 1.08 38.90
CA THR A 472 -24.89 -0.13 39.69
C THR A 472 -24.53 0.19 41.13
N HIS A 473 -23.75 1.25 41.36
CA HIS A 473 -23.33 1.70 42.69
C HIS A 473 -24.16 2.88 43.21
N ALA A 474 -25.39 3.06 42.71
CA ALA A 474 -26.25 4.20 43.06
C ALA A 474 -26.51 4.35 44.57
N MET A 475 -26.38 3.27 45.36
CA MET A 475 -26.58 3.28 46.82
C MET A 475 -25.31 3.54 47.66
N GLN A 476 -24.12 3.64 47.05
CA GLN A 476 -22.88 3.99 47.75
C GLN A 476 -22.51 5.45 47.46
N LEU A 477 -22.91 6.35 48.36
CA LEU A 477 -22.67 7.80 48.23
C LEU A 477 -21.18 8.18 48.14
N GLU A 478 -20.28 7.31 48.62
CA GLU A 478 -18.84 7.54 48.69
C GLU A 478 -18.11 7.27 47.36
N CYS A 479 -18.73 6.57 46.41
CA CYS A 479 -18.11 6.18 45.13
C CYS A 479 -18.46 7.12 43.96
N LYS A 480 -18.65 8.43 44.19
CA LYS A 480 -18.98 9.35 43.09
C LYS A 480 -17.75 9.66 42.25
N VAL A 481 -17.80 9.30 40.97
CA VAL A 481 -16.78 9.69 39.99
C VAL A 481 -16.78 11.22 39.87
N HIS A 482 -15.72 11.84 40.36
CA HIS A 482 -15.49 13.28 40.18
C HIS A 482 -14.98 13.59 38.76
N VAL A 483 -15.22 14.82 38.30
CA VAL A 483 -14.72 15.34 37.00
C VAL A 483 -13.20 15.19 36.87
N ARG A 484 -12.44 15.24 37.97
CA ARG A 484 -10.99 15.01 37.95
C ARG A 484 -10.62 13.62 37.46
N HIS A 485 -11.32 12.58 37.91
CA HIS A 485 -11.09 11.21 37.46
C HIS A 485 -11.46 11.05 35.99
N ALA A 486 -12.60 11.61 35.58
CA ALA A 486 -13.02 11.60 34.18
C ALA A 486 -12.03 12.36 33.27
N ALA A 487 -11.46 13.46 33.74
CA ALA A 487 -10.44 14.21 33.02
C ALA A 487 -9.15 13.40 32.86
N SER A 488 -8.71 12.68 33.90
CA SER A 488 -7.56 11.77 33.79
C SER A 488 -7.80 10.63 32.80
N ILE A 489 -9.00 10.02 32.82
CA ILE A 489 -9.40 8.97 31.86
C ILE A 489 -9.37 9.54 30.43
N MET A 490 -9.99 10.70 30.21
CA MET A 490 -9.98 11.33 28.90
C MET A 490 -8.58 11.71 28.45
N LEU A 491 -7.70 12.20 29.33
CA LEU A 491 -6.32 12.50 28.98
C LEU A 491 -5.59 11.28 28.40
N VAL A 492 -5.80 10.09 28.98
CA VAL A 492 -5.26 8.83 28.44
C VAL A 492 -5.83 8.55 27.05
N GLY A 493 -7.14 8.71 26.86
CA GLY A 493 -7.81 8.56 25.57
C GLY A 493 -7.29 9.53 24.50
N TRP A 494 -7.03 10.79 24.87
CA TRP A 494 -6.45 11.80 24.00
C TRP A 494 -5.03 11.43 23.58
N VAL A 495 -4.17 11.03 24.52
CA VAL A 495 -2.79 10.59 24.22
C VAL A 495 -2.81 9.37 23.30
N PHE A 496 -3.70 8.40 23.55
CA PHE A 496 -3.87 7.22 22.71
C PHE A 496 -4.31 7.61 21.29
N ALA A 497 -5.41 8.34 21.15
CA ALA A 497 -5.97 8.74 19.84
C ALA A 497 -4.96 9.57 19.03
N PHE A 498 -4.22 10.45 19.68
CA PHE A 498 -3.18 11.25 19.06
C PHE A 498 -2.00 10.38 18.60
N ALA A 499 -1.54 9.44 19.43
CA ALA A 499 -0.44 8.54 19.08
C ALA A 499 -0.78 7.66 17.87
N VAL A 500 -1.96 7.02 17.87
CA VAL A 500 -2.36 6.15 16.76
C VAL A 500 -2.61 6.90 15.45
N ALA A 501 -3.04 8.16 15.51
CA ALA A 501 -3.18 9.04 14.34
C ALA A 501 -1.83 9.55 13.80
N LEU A 502 -0.77 9.56 14.62
CA LEU A 502 0.58 9.92 14.18
C LEU A 502 1.36 8.75 13.56
N PHE A 503 1.04 7.50 13.90
CA PHE A 503 1.78 6.32 13.44
C PHE A 503 1.92 6.23 11.90
N PRO A 504 0.89 6.51 11.07
CA PRO A 504 1.06 6.50 9.62
C PRO A 504 1.97 7.62 9.10
N ILE A 505 2.03 8.76 9.80
CA ILE A 505 2.94 9.87 9.44
C ILE A 505 4.40 9.50 9.73
N PHE A 506 4.65 8.70 10.78
CA PHE A 506 5.98 8.18 11.11
C PHE A 506 6.37 6.88 10.36
N GLY A 507 5.58 6.46 9.37
CA GLY A 507 5.93 5.34 8.48
C GLY A 507 5.60 3.93 9.01
N ILE A 508 4.82 3.80 10.08
CA ILE A 508 4.30 2.49 10.53
C ILE A 508 3.21 1.98 9.55
N SER A 509 2.47 2.91 8.97
CA SER A 509 1.46 2.70 7.92
C SER A 509 1.47 3.92 7.00
N SER A 510 0.46 4.10 6.14
CA SER A 510 0.40 5.25 5.23
C SER A 510 -1.04 5.70 4.97
N TYR A 511 -1.25 7.02 4.91
CA TYR A 511 -2.50 7.64 4.45
C TYR A 511 -2.56 7.83 2.92
N MET A 512 -1.44 7.66 2.21
CA MET A 512 -1.31 7.94 0.77
C MET A 512 -2.07 6.94 -0.11
N LYS A 513 -2.37 5.73 0.38
CA LYS A 513 -2.86 4.61 -0.46
C LYS A 513 -4.23 4.84 -1.11
N VAL A 514 -5.08 5.68 -0.53
CA VAL A 514 -6.45 5.95 -1.03
C VAL A 514 -6.74 7.44 -1.08
N SER A 515 -7.52 7.89 -2.06
CA SER A 515 -7.80 9.33 -2.29
C SER A 515 -8.46 10.07 -1.11
N ILE A 516 -9.20 9.34 -0.27
CA ILE A 516 -9.85 9.84 0.94
C ILE A 516 -8.96 9.79 2.20
N CYS A 517 -7.68 9.43 2.05
CA CYS A 517 -6.65 9.52 3.09
C CYS A 517 -6.87 8.66 4.34
N LEU A 518 -7.50 7.50 4.17
CA LEU A 518 -7.69 6.53 5.26
C LEU A 518 -6.52 5.53 5.32
N PRO A 519 -6.16 5.04 6.52
CA PRO A 519 -5.07 4.08 6.67
C PRO A 519 -5.50 2.70 6.16
N MET A 520 -5.34 2.44 4.87
CA MET A 520 -5.68 1.16 4.23
C MET A 520 -4.45 0.44 3.66
N ASP A 521 -3.25 0.77 4.15
CA ASP A 521 -2.02 0.12 3.74
C ASP A 521 -1.89 -1.30 4.33
N ILE A 522 -1.97 -2.31 3.46
CA ILE A 522 -1.85 -3.74 3.80
C ILE A 522 -0.69 -4.42 3.09
N ASP A 523 0.22 -3.66 2.48
CA ASP A 523 1.32 -4.23 1.69
C ASP A 523 2.42 -4.80 2.58
N SER A 524 2.67 -4.16 3.73
CA SER A 524 3.65 -4.62 4.71
C SER A 524 2.96 -5.34 5.88
N PRO A 525 3.60 -6.34 6.51
CA PRO A 525 3.04 -7.00 7.69
C PRO A 525 2.84 -6.02 8.86
N LEU A 526 3.70 -5.00 8.98
CA LEU A 526 3.60 -3.97 10.01
C LEU A 526 2.37 -3.07 9.80
N SER A 527 2.15 -2.61 8.56
CA SER A 527 1.00 -1.78 8.22
C SER A 527 -0.31 -2.55 8.33
N GLN A 528 -0.33 -3.81 7.88
CA GLN A 528 -1.47 -4.71 8.07
C GLN A 528 -1.81 -4.90 9.57
N LEU A 529 -0.79 -5.12 10.41
CA LEU A 529 -0.98 -5.25 11.87
C LEU A 529 -1.54 -3.97 12.51
N TYR A 530 -1.08 -2.79 12.09
CA TYR A 530 -1.61 -1.50 12.56
C TYR A 530 -3.10 -1.35 12.23
N VAL A 531 -3.48 -1.55 10.95
CA VAL A 531 -4.89 -1.44 10.53
C VAL A 531 -5.75 -2.45 11.29
N MET A 532 -5.26 -3.68 11.49
CA MET A 532 -5.98 -4.70 12.27
C MET A 532 -6.16 -4.34 13.73
N SER A 533 -5.15 -3.74 14.33
CA SER A 533 -5.19 -3.33 15.72
C SER A 533 -6.27 -2.26 15.95
N LEU A 534 -6.38 -1.27 15.06
CA LEU A 534 -7.44 -0.25 15.12
C LEU A 534 -8.84 -0.86 15.00
N LEU A 535 -9.06 -1.74 14.02
CA LEU A 535 -10.37 -2.38 13.83
C LEU A 535 -10.75 -3.28 15.01
N VAL A 536 -9.81 -4.06 15.53
CA VAL A 536 -10.04 -4.95 16.68
C VAL A 536 -10.32 -4.16 17.95
N LEU A 537 -9.61 -3.05 18.18
CA LEU A 537 -9.87 -2.15 19.31
C LEU A 537 -11.28 -1.57 19.26
N ASN A 538 -11.73 -1.14 18.08
CA ASN A 538 -13.10 -0.66 17.88
C ASN A 538 -14.14 -1.76 18.16
N VAL A 539 -13.92 -2.99 17.67
CA VAL A 539 -14.80 -4.14 17.98
C VAL A 539 -14.82 -4.45 19.48
N LEU A 540 -13.66 -4.43 20.16
CA LEU A 540 -13.55 -4.67 21.59
C LEU A 540 -14.30 -3.60 22.40
N ALA A 541 -14.18 -2.33 22.01
CA ALA A 541 -14.93 -1.24 22.61
C ALA A 541 -16.45 -1.47 22.52
N PHE A 542 -16.94 -1.90 21.34
CA PHE A 542 -18.35 -2.26 21.17
C PHE A 542 -18.78 -3.42 22.07
N VAL A 543 -17.95 -4.46 22.22
CA VAL A 543 -18.24 -5.60 23.12
C VAL A 543 -18.36 -5.14 24.58
N VAL A 544 -17.43 -4.29 25.03
CA VAL A 544 -17.46 -3.70 26.39
C VAL A 544 -18.74 -2.89 26.59
N ILE A 545 -19.08 -2.03 25.63
CA ILE A 545 -20.29 -1.21 25.67
C ILE A 545 -21.55 -2.09 25.78
N CYS A 546 -21.68 -3.11 24.93
CA CYS A 546 -22.79 -4.05 24.95
C CYS A 546 -22.91 -4.79 26.30
N GLY A 547 -21.78 -5.25 26.85
CA GLY A 547 -21.73 -5.90 28.17
C GLY A 547 -22.20 -4.97 29.29
N CYS A 548 -21.72 -3.73 29.30
CA CYS A 548 -22.13 -2.71 30.28
C CYS A 548 -23.63 -2.39 30.21
N TYR A 549 -24.20 -2.20 29.02
CA TYR A 549 -25.64 -1.94 28.89
C TYR A 549 -26.51 -3.14 29.26
N THR A 550 -26.06 -4.35 28.95
CA THR A 550 -26.73 -5.57 29.40
C THR A 550 -26.78 -5.60 30.93
N HIS A 551 -25.68 -5.28 31.60
CA HIS A 551 -25.64 -5.21 33.06
C HIS A 551 -26.51 -4.09 33.63
N ILE A 552 -26.50 -2.89 33.02
CA ILE A 552 -27.39 -1.79 33.39
C ILE A 552 -28.86 -2.24 33.29
N TYR A 553 -29.24 -2.88 32.19
CA TYR A 553 -30.60 -3.38 31.99
C TYR A 553 -31.01 -4.39 33.05
N LEU A 554 -30.15 -5.36 33.37
CA LEU A 554 -30.38 -6.35 34.42
C LEU A 554 -30.50 -5.70 35.81
N THR A 555 -29.67 -4.70 36.10
CA THR A 555 -29.68 -3.96 37.38
C THR A 555 -30.98 -3.17 37.54
N VAL A 556 -31.44 -2.48 36.49
CA VAL A 556 -32.68 -1.69 36.50
C VAL A 556 -33.92 -2.55 36.62
N ARG A 557 -33.88 -3.80 36.12
CA ARG A 557 -34.99 -4.76 36.22
C ARG A 557 -35.06 -5.47 37.58
N ASN A 558 -34.00 -5.39 38.40
CA ASN A 558 -33.99 -6.01 39.73
C ASN A 558 -34.88 -5.21 40.69
N PRO A 559 -35.98 -5.78 41.20
CA PRO A 559 -36.92 -5.07 42.07
C PRO A 559 -36.32 -4.62 43.40
N ASN A 560 -35.19 -5.20 43.82
CA ASN A 560 -34.52 -4.89 45.09
C ASN A 560 -33.68 -3.60 45.03
N ILE A 561 -33.48 -3.00 43.85
CA ILE A 561 -32.66 -1.80 43.67
C ILE A 561 -33.55 -0.65 43.20
N THR A 562 -33.78 0.33 44.07
CA THR A 562 -34.52 1.57 43.74
C THR A 562 -33.64 2.50 42.91
N SER A 563 -33.45 2.18 41.63
CA SER A 563 -32.81 3.11 40.68
C SER A 563 -33.74 4.29 40.39
N SER A 564 -33.20 5.51 40.34
CA SER A 564 -33.99 6.70 40.03
C SER A 564 -34.61 6.57 38.64
N SER A 565 -35.91 6.80 38.51
CA SER A 565 -36.60 6.81 37.20
C SER A 565 -35.98 7.82 36.21
N SER A 566 -35.20 8.79 36.71
CA SER A 566 -34.43 9.70 35.87
C SER A 566 -33.20 9.04 35.25
N ASP A 567 -32.47 8.22 36.01
CA ASP A 567 -31.26 7.54 35.55
C ASP A 567 -31.59 6.46 34.51
N THR A 568 -32.69 5.74 34.69
CA THR A 568 -33.16 4.73 33.71
C THR A 568 -33.58 5.37 32.38
N LYS A 569 -34.25 6.52 32.44
CA LYS A 569 -34.60 7.31 31.24
C LYS A 569 -33.35 7.82 30.53
N ILE A 570 -32.33 8.25 31.27
CA ILE A 570 -31.05 8.70 30.70
C ILE A 570 -30.30 7.52 30.06
N ALA A 571 -30.22 6.37 30.74
CA ALA A 571 -29.58 5.17 30.21
C ALA A 571 -30.24 4.68 28.90
N LYS A 572 -31.57 4.66 28.83
CA LYS A 572 -32.30 4.32 27.60
C LYS A 572 -31.96 5.28 26.44
N ARG A 573 -31.81 6.57 26.74
CA ARG A 573 -31.44 7.59 25.74
C ARG A 573 -30.01 7.42 25.24
N MET A 574 -29.08 7.06 26.13
CA MET A 574 -27.69 6.80 25.76
C MET A 574 -27.53 5.48 24.99
N ALA A 575 -28.30 4.45 25.33
CA ALA A 575 -28.36 3.20 24.57
C ALA A 575 -28.79 3.44 23.11
N MET A 576 -29.70 4.39 22.88
CA MET A 576 -30.11 4.76 21.52
C MET A 576 -28.97 5.39 20.70
N LEU A 577 -28.17 6.28 21.32
CA LEU A 577 -27.00 6.90 20.68
C LEU A 577 -25.96 5.84 20.28
N ILE A 578 -25.72 4.89 21.17
CA ILE A 578 -24.76 3.82 20.94
C ILE A 578 -25.24 2.82 19.89
N PHE A 579 -26.54 2.53 19.87
CA PHE A 579 -27.11 1.68 18.84
C PHE A 579 -26.99 2.31 17.46
N THR A 580 -27.19 3.64 17.34
CA THR A 580 -26.98 4.33 16.06
C THR A 580 -25.51 4.31 15.63
N ASP A 581 -24.58 4.50 16.56
CA ASP A 581 -23.13 4.39 16.30
C ASP A 581 -22.74 2.97 15.83
N PHE A 582 -23.19 1.95 16.54
CA PHE A 582 -22.96 0.55 16.19
C PHE A 582 -23.50 0.21 14.79
N LEU A 583 -24.70 0.65 14.45
CA LEU A 583 -25.27 0.40 13.11
C LEU A 583 -24.47 1.07 12.00
N CYS A 584 -23.81 2.20 12.27
CA CYS A 584 -22.96 2.88 11.31
C CYS A 584 -21.57 2.22 11.19
N MET A 585 -20.99 1.80 12.33
CA MET A 585 -19.62 1.31 12.40
C MET A 585 -19.47 -0.20 12.15
N ALA A 586 -20.46 -1.03 12.52
CA ALA A 586 -20.37 -2.48 12.40
C ALA A 586 -20.18 -2.98 10.95
N PRO A 587 -20.91 -2.46 9.93
CA PRO A 587 -20.67 -2.86 8.54
C PRO A 587 -19.26 -2.50 8.07
N ILE A 588 -18.78 -1.31 8.45
CA ILE A 588 -17.46 -0.80 8.07
C ILE A 588 -16.37 -1.70 8.65
N SER A 589 -16.42 -1.99 9.96
CA SER A 589 -15.48 -2.87 10.62
C SER A 589 -15.49 -4.28 10.04
N PHE A 590 -16.66 -4.84 9.75
CA PHE A 590 -16.78 -6.18 9.16
C PHE A 590 -16.12 -6.29 7.78
N PHE A 591 -16.42 -5.35 6.88
CA PHE A 591 -15.83 -5.36 5.53
C PHE A 591 -14.35 -5.02 5.56
N ALA A 592 -13.90 -4.13 6.45
CA ALA A 592 -12.49 -3.78 6.60
C ALA A 592 -11.66 -4.97 7.11
N ILE A 593 -12.18 -5.76 8.07
CA ILE A 593 -11.53 -7.00 8.55
C ILE A 593 -11.51 -8.07 7.44
N SER A 594 -12.59 -8.18 6.66
CA SER A 594 -12.63 -9.15 5.56
C SER A 594 -11.58 -8.82 4.49
N ALA A 595 -11.47 -7.54 4.13
CA ALA A 595 -10.51 -7.06 3.15
C ALA A 595 -9.05 -7.26 3.59
N SER A 596 -8.74 -7.02 4.86
CA SER A 596 -7.38 -7.19 5.39
C SER A 596 -6.95 -8.64 5.59
N LEU A 597 -7.90 -9.56 5.74
CA LEU A 597 -7.67 -11.01 5.68
C LEU A 597 -7.52 -11.50 4.23
N LYS A 598 -7.43 -10.58 3.25
CA LYS A 598 -7.31 -10.83 1.81
C LYS A 598 -8.52 -11.56 1.21
N VAL A 599 -9.70 -11.41 1.83
CA VAL A 599 -10.98 -11.96 1.33
C VAL A 599 -12.02 -10.82 1.23
N PRO A 600 -11.88 -9.90 0.25
CA PRO A 600 -12.84 -8.80 0.10
C PRO A 600 -14.21 -9.34 -0.33
N LEU A 601 -15.17 -9.35 0.60
CA LEU A 601 -16.55 -9.81 0.35
C LEU A 601 -17.38 -8.79 -0.45
N ILE A 602 -16.90 -7.57 -0.59
CA ILE A 602 -17.59 -6.47 -1.24
C ILE A 602 -16.65 -5.79 -2.25
N THR A 603 -17.19 -5.45 -3.41
CA THR A 603 -16.46 -4.70 -4.44
C THR A 603 -16.05 -3.33 -3.88
N VAL A 604 -14.83 -2.91 -4.20
CA VAL A 604 -14.22 -1.61 -3.82
C VAL A 604 -15.21 -0.43 -3.96
N SER A 605 -15.98 -0.39 -5.06
CA SER A 605 -16.98 0.65 -5.34
C SER A 605 -18.08 0.76 -4.28
N LYS A 606 -18.57 -0.37 -3.76
CA LYS A 606 -19.61 -0.39 -2.72
C LYS A 606 -19.02 -0.05 -1.35
N SER A 607 -17.77 -0.44 -1.08
CA SER A 607 -17.06 -0.05 0.14
C SER A 607 -16.88 1.45 0.25
N LYS A 608 -16.55 2.14 -0.85
CA LYS A 608 -16.47 3.60 -0.89
C LYS A 608 -17.78 4.26 -0.49
N ILE A 609 -18.90 3.82 -1.08
CA ILE A 609 -20.22 4.36 -0.75
C ILE A 609 -20.53 4.15 0.74
N LEU A 610 -20.24 2.97 1.27
CA LEU A 610 -20.43 2.65 2.69
C LEU A 610 -19.65 3.63 3.58
N LEU A 611 -18.37 3.82 3.26
CA LEU A 611 -17.43 4.60 4.05
C LEU A 611 -17.69 6.11 3.95
N VAL A 612 -18.11 6.62 2.79
CA VAL A 612 -18.42 8.05 2.64
C VAL A 612 -19.79 8.40 3.24
N LEU A 613 -20.78 7.52 3.14
CA LEU A 613 -22.14 7.82 3.64
C LEU A 613 -22.31 7.46 5.11
N PHE A 614 -22.00 6.24 5.52
CA PHE A 614 -22.37 5.75 6.86
C PHE A 614 -21.42 6.22 7.95
N TYR A 615 -20.14 6.35 7.63
CA TYR A 615 -19.13 6.75 8.61
C TYR A 615 -19.42 8.15 9.20
N PRO A 616 -19.78 9.17 8.41
CA PRO A 616 -20.10 10.50 8.95
C PRO A 616 -21.45 10.66 9.66
N ILE A 617 -22.41 9.78 9.37
CA ILE A 617 -23.80 9.93 9.83
C ILE A 617 -23.86 9.97 11.36
N ASN A 618 -23.00 9.19 12.02
CA ASN A 618 -22.92 9.16 13.48
C ASN A 618 -22.62 10.55 14.09
N SER A 619 -21.58 11.23 13.57
CA SER A 619 -21.17 12.56 14.04
C SER A 619 -22.20 13.65 13.77
N CYS A 620 -22.98 13.49 12.70
CA CYS A 620 -24.10 14.38 12.40
C CYS A 620 -25.32 14.13 13.31
N ALA A 621 -25.59 12.88 13.69
CA ALA A 621 -26.75 12.52 14.50
C ALA A 621 -26.62 12.95 15.98
N ASN A 622 -25.40 12.89 16.54
CA ASN A 622 -25.14 13.16 17.96
C ASN A 622 -25.72 14.50 18.48
N PRO A 623 -25.51 15.66 17.81
CA PRO A 623 -26.15 16.93 18.19
C PRO A 623 -27.68 16.86 18.28
N PHE A 624 -28.34 16.23 17.31
CA PHE A 624 -29.79 16.08 17.31
C PHE A 624 -30.25 15.17 18.44
N LEU A 625 -29.51 14.10 18.70
CA LEU A 625 -29.78 13.21 19.83
C LEU A 625 -29.67 13.97 21.16
N TYR A 626 -28.66 14.83 21.36
CA TYR A 626 -28.55 15.65 22.57
C TYR A 626 -29.72 16.63 22.71
N ALA A 627 -30.06 17.34 21.63
CA ALA A 627 -31.16 18.29 21.61
C ALA A 627 -32.52 17.64 21.85
N ILE A 628 -32.79 16.49 21.24
CA ILE A 628 -34.05 15.79 21.39
C ILE A 628 -34.13 15.13 22.77
N PHE A 629 -33.06 14.54 23.28
CA PHE A 629 -33.16 13.68 24.46
C PHE A 629 -32.78 14.33 25.78
N THR A 630 -32.20 15.54 25.81
CA THR A 630 -31.78 16.17 27.07
C THR A 630 -32.59 17.43 27.38
N ARG A 631 -33.54 17.36 28.34
CA ARG A 631 -34.36 18.51 28.76
C ARG A 631 -33.51 19.71 29.20
N ASN A 632 -32.41 19.45 29.92
CA ASN A 632 -31.47 20.49 30.34
C ASN A 632 -30.80 21.16 29.14
N PHE A 633 -30.45 20.39 28.10
CA PHE A 633 -29.86 20.95 26.88
C PHE A 633 -30.89 21.78 26.12
N ARG A 634 -32.14 21.31 25.95
CA ARG A 634 -33.21 22.11 25.35
C ARG A 634 -33.40 23.43 26.07
N ARG A 635 -33.41 23.41 27.41
CA ARG A 635 -33.49 24.63 28.21
C ARG A 635 -32.32 25.55 27.92
N ASP A 636 -31.09 25.05 28.03
CA ASP A 636 -29.89 25.87 27.86
C ASP A 636 -29.80 26.43 26.43
N PHE A 637 -30.26 25.65 25.42
CA PHE A 637 -30.44 26.08 24.03
C PHE A 637 -31.42 27.24 23.89
N PHE A 638 -32.63 27.13 24.46
CA PHE A 638 -33.61 28.23 24.40
C PHE A 638 -33.14 29.47 25.19
N ILE A 639 -32.43 29.29 26.32
CA ILE A 639 -31.81 30.40 27.05
C ILE A 639 -30.74 31.09 26.18
N LEU A 640 -29.91 30.32 25.46
CA LEU A 640 -28.92 30.89 24.55
C LEU A 640 -29.58 31.65 23.39
N LEU A 641 -30.60 31.07 22.76
CA LEU A 641 -31.38 31.74 21.69
C LEU A 641 -32.03 33.03 22.18
N SER A 642 -32.49 33.07 23.43
CA SER A 642 -33.04 34.31 24.00
C SER A 642 -32.02 35.45 24.11
N LYS A 643 -30.72 35.14 24.21
CA LYS A 643 -29.66 36.17 24.18
C LYS A 643 -29.49 36.80 22.79
N PHE A 644 -29.94 36.10 21.74
CA PHE A 644 -29.92 36.58 20.36
C PHE A 644 -31.29 37.12 19.90
N GLY A 645 -32.25 37.32 20.83
CA GLY A 645 -33.56 37.91 20.54
C GLY A 645 -34.63 36.93 20.02
N CYS A 646 -34.38 35.61 20.05
CA CYS A 646 -35.32 34.59 19.60
C CYS A 646 -35.88 33.76 20.77
N TYR A 647 -37.15 33.34 20.69
CA TYR A 647 -37.81 32.43 21.64
C TYR A 647 -37.83 32.89 23.11
N GLU A 648 -37.95 34.20 23.35
CA GLU A 648 -37.96 34.77 24.71
C GLU A 648 -39.01 34.14 25.65
N VAL A 649 -40.22 33.87 25.14
CA VAL A 649 -41.33 33.27 25.90
C VAL A 649 -40.96 31.87 26.45
N GLN A 650 -40.31 31.05 25.62
CA GLN A 650 -39.88 29.71 26.03
C GLN A 650 -38.73 29.78 27.03
N ALA A 651 -37.78 30.70 26.82
CA ALA A 651 -36.70 30.94 27.78
C ALA A 651 -37.19 31.44 29.14
N GLN A 652 -38.20 32.32 29.17
CA GLN A 652 -38.84 32.78 30.41
C GLN A 652 -39.52 31.63 31.16
N THR A 653 -40.23 30.75 30.44
CA THR A 653 -40.86 29.55 31.03
C THR A 653 -39.82 28.68 31.75
N TYR A 654 -38.67 28.43 31.10
CA TYR A 654 -37.59 27.66 31.72
C TYR A 654 -36.85 28.38 32.86
N ARG A 655 -36.73 29.72 32.81
CA ARG A 655 -36.21 30.50 33.94
C ARG A 655 -37.12 30.38 35.15
N SER A 656 -38.45 30.47 34.96
CA SER A 656 -39.42 30.35 36.07
C SER A 656 -39.37 28.99 36.77
N GLU A 657 -39.21 27.87 36.05
CA GLU A 657 -39.07 26.53 36.66
C GLU A 657 -37.85 26.44 37.61
N THR A 658 -36.81 27.23 37.34
CA THR A 658 -35.58 27.26 38.15
C THR A 658 -35.75 28.10 39.42
N SER A 659 -36.58 29.15 39.38
CA SER A 659 -36.90 29.99 40.54
C SER A 659 -37.85 29.30 41.52
N PHE A 660 -38.81 28.51 41.04
CA PHE A 660 -39.74 27.77 41.90
C PHE A 660 -39.07 26.65 42.73
N THR A 661 -37.92 26.14 42.28
CA THR A 661 -37.14 25.13 43.04
C THR A 661 -36.20 25.74 44.07
N ALA A 662 -35.81 27.01 43.92
CA ALA A 662 -34.97 27.74 44.88
C ALA A 662 -35.76 28.35 46.05
N HIS A 663 -37.05 28.69 45.87
CA HIS A 663 -37.86 29.34 46.91
C HIS A 663 -38.50 28.41 47.95
N ASN A 664 -38.40 27.08 47.80
CA ASN A 664 -38.99 26.10 48.73
C ASN A 664 -38.00 25.57 49.81
N PHE A 665 -36.81 26.15 49.93
CA PHE A 665 -35.85 25.86 51.01
C PHE A 665 -35.68 27.08 51.93
N HIS A 666 -36.75 27.45 52.65
CA HIS A 666 -36.68 28.29 53.85
C HIS A 666 -37.97 28.08 54.67
N PRO A 667 -37.87 27.67 55.94
CA PRO A 667 -38.77 28.28 56.92
C PRO A 667 -38.02 28.78 58.16
N ARG A 668 -38.24 30.07 58.41
CA ARG A 668 -37.92 30.87 59.58
C ARG A 668 -38.49 30.26 60.86
N ASN A 669 -37.70 30.32 61.93
CA ASN A 669 -38.11 30.19 63.34
C ASN A 669 -39.18 31.23 63.75
N GLY A 670 -40.15 30.84 64.59
CA GLY A 670 -40.90 31.75 65.47
C GLY A 670 -42.41 31.50 65.60
N HIS A 671 -42.84 31.07 66.81
CA HIS A 671 -44.16 31.07 67.50
C HIS A 671 -45.36 31.83 66.87
N CYS A 672 -46.66 31.51 67.05
CA CYS A 672 -47.54 30.63 67.88
C CYS A 672 -49.01 30.88 67.34
N PRO A 673 -50.13 30.36 67.89
CA PRO A 673 -50.62 29.02 68.27
C PRO A 673 -52.01 28.67 67.58
N PRO A 674 -52.74 27.57 67.89
CA PRO A 674 -53.54 26.82 66.89
C PRO A 674 -55.10 26.77 67.04
N ALA A 675 -55.72 26.22 65.97
CA ALA A 675 -56.97 25.40 65.86
C ALA A 675 -58.33 26.14 65.67
N PRO A 676 -59.43 25.47 65.19
CA PRO A 676 -59.61 24.03 64.90
C PRO A 676 -60.35 23.64 63.58
N ARG A 677 -60.40 22.31 63.38
CA ARG A 677 -60.88 21.47 62.28
C ARG A 677 -62.37 21.61 61.92
N VAL A 678 -62.70 21.48 60.63
CA VAL A 678 -63.93 20.83 60.15
C VAL A 678 -63.60 19.89 58.98
N THR A 679 -64.07 18.66 59.12
CA THR A 679 -63.97 17.49 58.24
C THR A 679 -65.06 17.48 57.17
N ASN A 680 -64.71 17.19 55.91
CA ASN A 680 -65.29 16.09 55.11
C ASN A 680 -64.78 16.11 53.67
N GLY A 681 -64.44 14.92 53.15
CA GLY A 681 -63.84 14.71 51.84
C GLY A 681 -64.84 14.59 50.69
N SER A 682 -64.34 14.74 49.47
CA SER A 682 -64.51 13.80 48.34
C SER A 682 -63.95 14.41 47.04
N ASN A 683 -63.00 13.70 46.46
CA ASN A 683 -62.75 13.45 45.03
C ASN A 683 -62.77 14.58 43.97
N TYR A 684 -61.57 14.82 43.42
CA TYR A 684 -61.16 15.05 42.03
C TYR A 684 -62.20 15.46 40.97
N THR A 685 -61.89 16.53 40.24
CA THR A 685 -62.09 16.59 38.77
C THR A 685 -61.19 17.63 38.11
N LEU A 686 -60.47 17.19 37.07
CA LEU A 686 -59.59 17.97 36.17
C LEU A 686 -60.41 18.78 35.16
N ILE A 687 -59.97 20.00 34.83
CA ILE A 687 -60.43 20.79 33.68
C ILE A 687 -59.20 21.22 32.85
N PRO A 688 -59.13 20.93 31.53
CA PRO A 688 -58.08 21.42 30.64
C PRO A 688 -58.48 22.73 29.94
N LEU A 689 -57.59 23.74 29.96
CA LEU A 689 -57.76 25.02 29.27
C LEU A 689 -57.10 25.02 27.89
N ARG A 690 -57.92 24.98 26.84
CA ARG A 690 -57.62 25.50 25.49
C ARG A 690 -58.31 26.84 25.34
N HIS A 691 -57.56 27.89 25.01
CA HIS A 691 -57.88 28.99 24.09
C HIS A 691 -57.11 30.25 24.49
N LEU A 692 -56.11 30.62 23.68
CA LEU A 692 -55.62 31.99 23.53
C LEU A 692 -54.88 32.09 22.18
N ALA A 693 -55.65 32.39 21.15
CA ALA A 693 -55.18 33.10 19.95
C ALA A 693 -56.41 33.76 19.33
N LYS A 694 -56.39 35.10 19.30
CA LYS A 694 -57.27 35.93 18.47
C LYS A 694 -56.67 35.97 17.06
N ASN A 695 -57.57 35.99 16.08
CA ASN A 695 -57.45 35.90 14.63
C ASN A 695 -57.31 34.49 14.06
#